data_AF-B8J5D4-F1
#
_entry.id   AF-B8J5D4-F1
#
_cell.length_a   1.000
_cell.length_b   1.000
_cell.length_c   1.000
_cell.angle_alpha   90.00
_cell.angle_beta   90.00
_cell.angle_gamma   90.00
#
_symmetry.space_group_name_H-M   'P 1'
#
loop_
_entity.id
_entity.type
_entity.pdbx_description
1 polymer ?
#
loop_
_entity_poly.entity_id
_entity_poly.type
_entity_poly.pdbx_seq_one_letter_code
_entity_poly.pdbx_strand_id
1 'polypeptide(L)'
;MTRALALGAVVVALAAGPARAADPRPQPKEADLGQKRQVAPDASLGGSLQAAKKVAEPGGPKLDFETFRKKVEVDISAKRREEIASLQQLIQLGGGSATETPQWYFRLAELLWEESQYFFFEANRRDDCIIEIGTSNPGEVGRLQEEKKGLDQQSRRLQEQAVALYKAIISRYPSYPRLDEVLYFLGENLSRRDRNDPDALKAYRALIQKFPSSRYVPDAWMAFGEYYFERANKNDRNGNLRKALESYRKAAEYQESSVYGYALYKQGWVHYNLGNWSEALELFRGVIFFGEMPTSTVPADRKLALVKEARKDYVRTYSHVGSAEGAWDDFRRVGGQTGWWDMLKSLAGLYFDEGKDRDAVLVYHRMIQEKPLSVEAPFFQSRIVTCAGRMGRKDAAVAQAHVFVRMLRDIEASAEGKDPKNAKVLKDARRDAESTLRILAVQYHNEWKKTRDDPVAGYAAAVYKDYLDVFPGEAPAYEMRFFHAELLYALADFEAAGAEYERVALADVQALKAKPQAGQPAPKPGKFFKDALENAVFAYDLVAKKLDETEKRQPSDPKKKLAMAPQRQKLAEACQRYLEYQPRGEKWVEVAYKLANLHYRHNAFGEASDLFTRIALDHPQHELAGYSANLVLDAYNLLGDWRNVNGWAKRFYDNRALIAAHPQLKDDLSRVIEQSAFKVIEEKEKAQDFVGAAEQYLAFARDWPTSRLAPTAYYNASVDYVRAHRLDRAMEIREQFLQRYPTHTLAPKSLYDNAEAYEAVADFGRAADHYERYFQAWRAASRREPPPAAKGKARGGKAAAAVAEAPAGPPAVYEEKKANDAIVNAAVFRAGLREWAKAEAATRAYLDTWPNGPDARRMFRSLADLYGKQGQASRELRQLEEFQLKYARDPEDWMDAQQRIAAIQEKSGNGAAAQRTYQAGYAYWRRNRDKVKERGLGLVAQAMYLELEDDFGKYDKITLDVAPNYLKAQLQVKGRKLKQLEDAYGEVVKLKQAGPAICALYKIGLGYERFARALHAAPIPREIRGNKAFVEEYRAQLTQASEPLERKAVEGFELAANASRDYGVVNACARDASAMLAKAKPDQAGAASAEVVPSVPAPPIAEAPKGYGILAEIQPVQARPAAGAPRAPEAPLPVLRLQPAGARSAAAEPGDPRPGRAAAEPADARPGRADAEPQLPRRKKGGDEDEDLLP
;
A
#
# COMPACT_ATOMS: atom_id res chain seq x y z
N MET A 1 -26.58 39.45 -7.26
CA MET A 1 -26.10 38.12 -7.71
C MET A 1 -24.93 38.30 -8.68
N THR A 2 -24.07 37.28 -8.82
CA THR A 2 -23.17 37.03 -9.97
C THR A 2 -22.33 38.20 -10.53
N ARG A 3 -21.23 38.54 -9.83
CA ARG A 3 -19.97 39.00 -10.43
C ARG A 3 -18.78 38.38 -9.67
N ALA A 4 -18.30 37.23 -10.14
CA ALA A 4 -17.17 36.51 -9.54
C ALA A 4 -16.54 35.52 -10.54
N LEU A 5 -15.96 36.02 -11.65
CA LEU A 5 -15.46 35.16 -12.74
C LEU A 5 -14.36 35.84 -13.59
N ALA A 6 -13.24 36.22 -12.97
CA ALA A 6 -12.11 36.87 -13.67
C ALA A 6 -10.69 36.50 -13.17
N LEU A 7 -10.56 35.57 -12.20
CA LEU A 7 -9.28 35.26 -11.54
C LEU A 7 -8.69 33.88 -11.89
N GLY A 8 -9.36 33.09 -12.75
CA GLY A 8 -8.98 31.70 -13.03
C GLY A 8 -8.03 31.47 -14.23
N ALA A 9 -7.85 32.44 -15.13
CA ALA A 9 -7.33 32.17 -16.48
C ALA A 9 -5.80 31.97 -16.57
N VAL A 10 -5.00 32.51 -15.65
CA VAL A 10 -3.52 32.51 -15.76
C VAL A 10 -2.86 31.31 -15.08
N VAL A 11 -3.53 30.66 -14.13
CA VAL A 11 -3.00 29.47 -13.42
C VAL A 11 -2.99 28.23 -14.32
N VAL A 12 -3.87 28.16 -15.33
CA VAL A 12 -4.03 27.00 -16.22
C VAL A 12 -2.86 26.83 -17.21
N ALA A 13 -2.13 27.91 -17.54
CA ALA A 13 -1.04 27.87 -18.52
C ALA A 13 0.20 27.04 -18.09
N LEU A 14 0.32 26.69 -16.80
CA LEU A 14 1.33 25.76 -16.29
C LEU A 14 0.80 24.32 -16.08
N ALA A 15 -0.50 24.09 -16.29
CA ALA A 15 -1.12 22.77 -16.27
C ALA A 15 -1.29 22.16 -17.68
N ALA A 16 -1.10 22.95 -18.74
CA ALA A 16 -1.33 22.58 -20.13
C ALA A 16 -0.09 22.75 -21.02
N GLY A 17 1.05 22.18 -20.59
CA GLY A 17 2.05 21.73 -21.56
C GLY A 17 1.47 20.62 -22.44
N PRO A 18 2.08 20.29 -23.60
CA PRO A 18 1.69 19.08 -24.33
C PRO A 18 1.86 17.87 -23.41
N ALA A 19 0.95 16.90 -23.51
CA ALA A 19 0.98 15.66 -22.74
C ALA A 19 2.11 14.71 -23.18
N ARG A 20 3.37 15.18 -23.07
CA ARG A 20 4.48 14.29 -22.74
C ARG A 20 4.07 13.54 -21.48
N ALA A 21 4.27 12.21 -21.51
CA ALA A 21 3.72 11.28 -20.55
C ALA A 21 3.71 11.81 -19.11
N ALA A 22 2.60 11.59 -18.40
CA ALA A 22 2.59 11.71 -16.95
C ALA A 22 3.80 10.90 -16.43
N ASP A 23 4.77 11.61 -15.83
CA ASP A 23 6.05 11.02 -15.42
C ASP A 23 5.70 9.82 -14.53
N PRO A 24 6.01 8.58 -14.95
CA PRO A 24 5.27 7.42 -14.49
C PRO A 24 5.56 7.23 -13.00
N ARG A 25 4.57 7.59 -12.16
CA ARG A 25 4.62 7.54 -10.68
C ARG A 25 5.47 6.34 -10.27
N PRO A 26 6.65 6.56 -9.64
CA PRO A 26 7.72 5.58 -9.62
C PRO A 26 7.18 4.28 -9.03
N GLN A 27 6.92 3.31 -9.91
CA GLN A 27 6.18 2.11 -9.50
C GLN A 27 7.07 1.39 -8.47
N PRO A 28 6.55 1.13 -7.26
CA PRO A 28 7.36 0.52 -6.22
C PRO A 28 7.79 -0.86 -6.72
N LYS A 29 9.09 -1.01 -6.99
CA LYS A 29 9.65 -2.26 -7.50
C LYS A 29 9.24 -3.38 -6.55
N GLU A 30 8.75 -4.49 -7.08
CA GLU A 30 8.40 -5.60 -6.20
C GLU A 30 9.67 -6.10 -5.50
N ALA A 31 9.64 -6.11 -4.17
CA ALA A 31 10.72 -6.66 -3.36
C ALA A 31 10.68 -8.19 -3.48
N ASP A 32 11.54 -8.71 -4.36
CA ASP A 32 11.76 -10.14 -4.52
C ASP A 32 12.52 -10.69 -3.30
N LEU A 33 11.86 -11.55 -2.53
CA LEU A 33 12.49 -12.27 -1.43
C LEU A 33 13.42 -13.38 -1.94
N GLY A 34 13.37 -13.72 -3.23
CA GLY A 34 14.09 -14.84 -3.86
C GLY A 34 13.33 -16.15 -3.70
N GLN A 35 14.04 -17.28 -3.82
CA GLN A 35 13.45 -18.59 -3.54
C GLN A 35 13.57 -18.94 -2.06
N LYS A 36 12.43 -19.21 -1.41
CA LYS A 36 12.36 -19.76 -0.05
C LYS A 36 13.22 -21.02 0.07
N ARG A 37 14.09 -21.06 1.08
CA ARG A 37 14.84 -22.28 1.43
C ARG A 37 13.87 -23.35 1.96
N GLN A 38 13.93 -24.55 1.39
CA GLN A 38 13.26 -25.73 1.94
C GLN A 38 14.14 -26.37 3.03
N VAL A 39 13.52 -26.75 4.15
CA VAL A 39 14.19 -27.40 5.28
C VAL A 39 13.54 -28.75 5.55
N ALA A 40 14.32 -29.82 5.55
CA ALA A 40 13.82 -31.19 5.68
C ALA A 40 13.93 -31.73 7.13
N PRO A 41 13.09 -32.70 7.52
CA PRO A 41 13.23 -33.41 8.79
C PRO A 41 14.60 -34.07 8.95
N ASP A 42 15.16 -33.96 10.15
CA ASP A 42 16.34 -34.72 10.56
C ASP A 42 15.97 -36.21 10.70
N ALA A 43 16.89 -37.09 10.30
CA ALA A 43 16.79 -38.53 10.53
C ALA A 43 16.68 -38.87 12.03
N SER A 44 17.22 -38.02 12.92
CA SER A 44 17.09 -38.17 14.39
C SER A 44 15.65 -38.07 14.91
N LEU A 45 14.75 -37.38 14.18
CA LEU A 45 13.31 -37.31 14.50
C LEU A 45 12.54 -38.52 13.97
N GLY A 46 13.13 -39.24 13.02
CA GLY A 46 12.59 -40.47 12.46
C GLY A 46 12.81 -41.68 13.36
N GLY A 47 12.31 -42.82 12.90
CA GLY A 47 12.43 -44.11 13.56
C GLY A 47 11.95 -45.22 12.63
N SER A 48 12.02 -46.47 13.10
CA SER A 48 11.56 -47.62 12.33
C SER A 48 10.18 -48.09 12.79
N LEU A 49 9.29 -48.32 11.82
CA LEU A 49 8.01 -49.03 12.02
C LEU A 49 8.15 -50.56 11.86
N GLN A 50 9.37 -51.04 11.59
CA GLN A 50 9.67 -52.47 11.50
C GLN A 50 9.67 -53.10 12.90
N ALA A 51 9.23 -54.37 12.99
CA ALA A 51 9.39 -55.15 14.21
C ALA A 51 10.89 -55.35 14.51
N ALA A 52 11.26 -55.34 15.80
CA ALA A 52 12.63 -55.63 16.21
C ALA A 52 12.95 -57.09 15.88
N LYS A 53 13.95 -57.33 15.02
CA LYS A 53 14.32 -58.67 14.54
C LYS A 53 14.78 -59.55 15.71
N LYS A 54 13.89 -60.41 16.21
CA LYS A 54 14.12 -61.17 17.45
C LYS A 54 14.95 -62.42 17.20
N VAL A 55 15.72 -62.80 18.23
CA VAL A 55 16.57 -64.00 18.23
C VAL A 55 15.70 -65.26 18.18
N ALA A 56 16.22 -66.34 17.57
CA ALA A 56 15.54 -67.62 17.42
C ALA A 56 14.96 -68.16 18.75
N GLU A 57 13.77 -68.75 18.70
CA GLU A 57 13.13 -69.33 19.87
C GLU A 57 13.96 -70.49 20.45
N PRO A 58 14.20 -70.53 21.77
CA PRO A 58 14.66 -71.73 22.45
C PRO A 58 13.64 -72.88 22.35
N GLY A 59 14.11 -74.11 22.52
CA GLY A 59 13.25 -75.29 22.62
C GLY A 59 12.25 -75.22 23.78
N GLY A 60 11.25 -76.11 23.75
CA GLY A 60 10.07 -76.06 24.60
C GLY A 60 10.31 -76.06 26.13
N PRO A 61 9.29 -75.69 26.92
CA PRO A 61 9.45 -75.30 28.32
C PRO A 61 9.93 -76.42 29.24
N LYS A 62 10.76 -76.06 30.23
CA LYS A 62 10.86 -76.84 31.48
C LYS A 62 9.73 -76.41 32.42
N LEU A 63 9.09 -77.38 33.08
CA LEU A 63 8.05 -77.13 34.07
C LEU A 63 8.70 -76.83 35.44
N ASP A 64 8.47 -75.63 36.01
CA ASP A 64 8.97 -75.28 37.35
C ASP A 64 8.12 -75.96 38.45
N PHE A 65 8.45 -77.22 38.71
CA PHE A 65 7.94 -78.01 39.84
C PHE A 65 8.93 -78.02 41.02
N GLU A 66 10.14 -77.48 40.83
CA GLU A 66 11.25 -77.57 41.78
C GLU A 66 11.05 -76.62 42.97
N THR A 67 10.44 -75.45 42.74
CA THR A 67 10.21 -74.41 43.76
C THR A 67 9.32 -74.86 44.93
N PHE A 68 8.42 -75.84 44.75
CA PHE A 68 7.62 -76.42 45.85
C PHE A 68 8.41 -77.49 46.63
N ARG A 69 9.16 -78.33 45.90
CA ARG A 69 9.97 -79.44 46.43
C ARG A 69 11.09 -78.96 47.38
N LYS A 70 11.61 -77.75 47.07
CA LYS A 70 12.58 -76.93 47.81
C LYS A 70 12.47 -76.94 49.34
N LYS A 71 11.26 -76.95 49.91
CA LYS A 71 11.05 -76.86 51.38
C LYS A 71 10.87 -78.21 52.08
N VAL A 72 10.89 -79.31 51.34
CA VAL A 72 10.66 -80.68 51.88
C VAL A 72 11.92 -81.54 51.77
N GLU A 73 12.76 -81.36 50.74
CA GLU A 73 13.94 -82.22 50.54
C GLU A 73 15.12 -81.98 51.49
N VAL A 74 15.24 -80.78 52.08
CA VAL A 74 16.31 -80.46 53.04
C VAL A 74 16.13 -81.29 54.33
N ASP A 75 14.91 -81.30 54.89
CA ASP A 75 14.59 -82.05 56.11
C ASP A 75 14.67 -83.58 55.88
N ILE A 76 14.36 -84.04 54.66
CA ILE A 76 14.43 -85.47 54.31
C ILE A 76 15.87 -85.96 54.10
N SER A 77 16.77 -85.16 53.49
CA SER A 77 18.17 -85.57 53.21
C SER A 77 18.92 -86.07 54.45
N ALA A 78 18.70 -85.44 55.61
CA ALA A 78 19.32 -85.87 56.88
C ALA A 78 18.91 -87.31 57.25
N LYS A 79 17.60 -87.60 57.25
CA LYS A 79 17.07 -88.95 57.53
C LYS A 79 17.40 -89.96 56.45
N ARG A 80 17.44 -89.53 55.19
CA ARG A 80 17.87 -90.37 54.06
C ARG A 80 19.29 -90.89 54.24
N ARG A 81 20.21 -90.06 54.72
CA ARG A 81 21.61 -90.47 54.99
C ARG A 81 21.75 -91.46 56.16
N GLU A 82 20.90 -91.36 57.18
CA GLU A 82 20.80 -92.38 58.25
C GLU A 82 20.32 -93.74 57.68
N GLU A 83 19.30 -93.73 56.82
CA GLU A 83 18.76 -94.94 56.18
C GLU A 83 19.78 -95.58 55.22
N ILE A 84 20.49 -94.77 54.42
CA ILE A 84 21.58 -95.21 53.53
C ILE A 84 22.68 -95.93 54.33
N ALA A 85 23.17 -95.32 55.42
CA ALA A 85 24.23 -95.91 56.23
C ALA A 85 23.77 -97.24 56.88
N SER A 86 22.54 -97.28 57.38
CA SER A 86 21.94 -98.47 57.99
C SER A 86 21.82 -99.63 56.99
N LEU A 87 21.35 -99.36 55.77
CA LEU A 87 21.24 -100.38 54.71
C LEU A 87 22.61 -100.82 54.18
N GLN A 88 23.58 -99.91 54.06
CA GLN A 88 24.96 -100.29 53.73
C GLN A 88 25.57 -101.23 54.78
N GLN A 89 25.33 -100.97 56.06
CA GLN A 89 25.79 -101.83 57.15
C GLN A 89 25.08 -103.20 57.13
N LEU A 90 23.76 -103.25 56.94
CA LEU A 90 23.00 -104.50 56.82
C LEU A 90 23.49 -105.37 55.64
N ILE A 91 23.80 -104.74 54.50
CA ILE A 91 24.34 -105.43 53.32
C ILE A 91 25.77 -105.93 53.58
N GLN A 92 26.62 -105.16 54.25
CA GLN A 92 27.99 -105.59 54.61
C GLN A 92 28.01 -106.75 55.62
N LEU A 93 27.05 -106.81 56.54
CA LEU A 93 26.92 -107.88 57.53
C LEU A 93 26.35 -109.19 56.96
N GLY A 94 25.93 -109.22 55.69
CA GLY A 94 25.61 -110.45 54.96
C GLY A 94 24.37 -111.22 55.41
N GLY A 95 23.51 -110.63 56.25
CA GLY A 95 22.40 -111.32 56.93
C GLY A 95 21.10 -111.51 56.12
N GLY A 96 21.08 -111.20 54.82
CA GLY A 96 19.85 -111.22 54.02
C GLY A 96 19.62 -112.53 53.28
N SER A 97 18.38 -113.03 53.26
CA SER A 97 18.01 -114.14 52.38
C SER A 97 18.07 -113.76 50.89
N ALA A 98 17.95 -114.76 50.01
CA ALA A 98 17.87 -114.54 48.56
C ALA A 98 16.63 -113.72 48.12
N THR A 99 15.61 -113.62 48.97
CA THR A 99 14.40 -112.80 48.75
C THR A 99 14.50 -111.40 49.35
N GLU A 100 15.23 -111.21 50.45
CA GLU A 100 15.36 -109.91 51.12
C GLU A 100 16.49 -109.06 50.54
N THR A 101 17.63 -109.68 50.23
CA THR A 101 18.82 -108.98 49.69
C THR A 101 18.51 -108.10 48.46
N PRO A 102 17.76 -108.54 47.43
CA PRO A 102 17.41 -107.66 46.32
C PRO A 102 16.50 -106.50 46.72
N GLN A 103 15.62 -106.66 47.72
CA GLN A 103 14.79 -105.55 48.25
C GLN A 103 15.66 -104.52 49.02
N TRP A 104 16.67 -104.95 49.77
CA TRP A 104 17.62 -104.03 50.42
C TRP A 104 18.49 -103.29 49.40
N TYR A 105 18.99 -104.01 48.38
CA TYR A 105 19.73 -103.41 47.27
C TYR A 105 18.88 -102.38 46.52
N PHE A 106 17.60 -102.69 46.31
CA PHE A 106 16.66 -101.81 45.61
C PHE A 106 16.39 -100.54 46.43
N ARG A 107 16.06 -100.69 47.72
CA ARG A 107 15.83 -99.55 48.62
C ARG A 107 17.07 -98.67 48.77
N LEU A 108 18.26 -99.27 48.88
CA LEU A 108 19.51 -98.50 48.92
C LEU A 108 19.76 -97.75 47.61
N ALA A 109 19.41 -98.33 46.45
CA ALA A 109 19.50 -97.67 45.15
C ALA A 109 18.50 -96.51 45.00
N GLU A 110 17.26 -96.66 45.49
CA GLU A 110 16.27 -95.58 45.55
C GLU A 110 16.81 -94.40 46.39
N LEU A 111 17.36 -94.68 47.57
CA LEU A 111 17.88 -93.65 48.48
C LEU A 111 19.12 -92.95 47.94
N LEU A 112 20.10 -93.69 47.39
CA LEU A 112 21.28 -93.11 46.77
C LEU A 112 20.90 -92.25 45.55
N TRP A 113 19.88 -92.67 44.79
CA TRP A 113 19.33 -91.88 43.69
C TRP A 113 18.68 -90.59 44.18
N GLU A 114 17.78 -90.64 45.17
CA GLU A 114 17.17 -89.44 45.73
C GLU A 114 18.20 -88.46 46.31
N GLU A 115 19.22 -88.96 47.02
CA GLU A 115 20.28 -88.11 47.57
C GLU A 115 21.14 -87.50 46.46
N SER A 116 21.34 -88.20 45.33
CA SER A 116 21.99 -87.61 44.15
C SER A 116 21.20 -86.41 43.59
N GLN A 117 19.87 -86.46 43.63
CA GLN A 117 19.01 -85.37 43.16
C GLN A 117 19.07 -84.17 44.10
N TYR A 118 19.16 -84.38 45.43
CA TYR A 118 19.42 -83.29 46.38
C TYR A 118 20.70 -82.50 46.03
N PHE A 119 21.82 -83.20 45.78
CA PHE A 119 23.08 -82.53 45.38
C PHE A 119 23.00 -81.85 44.01
N PHE A 120 22.23 -82.39 43.06
CA PHE A 120 21.95 -81.72 41.78
C PHE A 120 21.15 -80.42 41.95
N PHE A 121 20.13 -80.41 42.82
CA PHE A 121 19.36 -79.19 43.10
C PHE A 121 20.14 -78.16 43.94
N GLU A 122 21.08 -78.58 44.80
CA GLU A 122 22.05 -77.67 45.43
C GLU A 122 23.00 -77.05 44.39
N ALA A 123 23.42 -77.82 43.37
CA ALA A 123 24.29 -77.34 42.29
C ALA A 123 23.57 -76.31 41.39
N ASN A 124 22.34 -76.60 40.94
CA ASN A 124 21.54 -75.68 40.12
C ASN A 124 21.27 -74.36 40.84
N ARG A 125 21.02 -74.39 42.16
CA ARG A 125 20.83 -73.16 42.96
C ARG A 125 22.03 -72.23 42.98
N ARG A 126 23.24 -72.70 42.65
CA ARG A 126 24.41 -71.83 42.44
C ARG A 126 24.32 -71.08 41.12
N ASP A 127 23.75 -71.66 40.06
CA ASP A 127 23.47 -70.95 38.81
C ASP A 127 22.45 -69.83 39.03
N ASP A 128 21.37 -70.08 39.79
CA ASP A 128 20.39 -69.05 40.14
C ASP A 128 21.05 -67.85 40.82
N CYS A 129 21.89 -68.08 41.85
CA CYS A 129 22.66 -67.03 42.52
C CYS A 129 23.63 -66.30 41.57
N ILE A 130 24.29 -67.02 40.65
CA ILE A 130 25.16 -66.42 39.64
C ILE A 130 24.37 -65.52 38.67
N ILE A 131 23.14 -65.91 38.31
CA ILE A 131 22.24 -65.14 37.45
C ILE A 131 21.76 -63.86 38.16
N GLU A 132 21.40 -63.95 39.46
CA GLU A 132 20.99 -62.79 40.27
C GLU A 132 22.15 -61.79 40.48
N ILE A 133 23.38 -62.28 40.71
CA ILE A 133 24.57 -61.45 40.85
C ILE A 133 24.98 -60.81 39.50
N GLY A 134 24.80 -61.53 38.40
CA GLY A 134 25.19 -61.09 37.06
C GLY A 134 26.69 -60.75 36.97
N THR A 135 27.02 -59.63 36.34
CA THR A 135 28.40 -59.13 36.24
C THR A 135 28.85 -58.32 37.47
N SER A 136 28.00 -58.16 38.49
CA SER A 136 28.19 -57.19 39.58
C SER A 136 29.33 -57.55 40.56
N ASN A 137 29.63 -58.85 40.73
CA ASN A 137 30.69 -59.33 41.61
C ASN A 137 31.36 -60.60 41.05
N PRO A 138 32.41 -60.47 40.22
CA PRO A 138 33.09 -61.61 39.59
C PRO A 138 33.75 -62.59 40.59
N GLY A 139 34.19 -62.12 41.76
CA GLY A 139 34.83 -62.96 42.77
C GLY A 139 33.85 -63.95 43.41
N GLU A 140 32.63 -63.49 43.72
CA GLU A 140 31.57 -64.33 44.26
C GLU A 140 31.04 -65.32 43.23
N VAL A 141 30.92 -64.91 41.96
CA VAL A 141 30.59 -65.82 40.84
C VAL A 141 31.61 -66.95 40.73
N GLY A 142 32.92 -66.64 40.83
CA GLY A 142 33.98 -67.66 40.80
C GLY A 142 33.89 -68.65 41.96
N ARG A 143 33.54 -68.20 43.17
CA ARG A 143 33.31 -69.07 44.34
C ARG A 143 32.14 -70.02 44.12
N LEU A 144 30.99 -69.48 43.69
CA LEU A 144 29.77 -70.26 43.45
C LEU A 144 29.95 -71.32 42.34
N GLN A 145 30.79 -71.06 41.33
CA GLN A 145 31.12 -72.02 40.27
C GLN A 145 31.91 -73.23 40.78
N GLU A 146 32.87 -73.06 41.69
CA GLU A 146 33.63 -74.18 42.25
C GLU A 146 32.80 -74.95 43.29
N GLU A 147 31.98 -74.27 44.10
CA GLU A 147 30.99 -74.91 44.98
C GLU A 147 30.03 -75.80 44.17
N LYS A 148 29.46 -75.28 43.08
CA LYS A 148 28.62 -76.05 42.15
C LYS A 148 29.34 -77.31 41.64
N LYS A 149 30.59 -77.15 41.17
CA LYS A 149 31.42 -78.23 40.62
C LYS A 149 31.73 -79.34 41.64
N GLY A 150 31.76 -79.02 42.94
CA GLY A 150 31.82 -80.01 44.02
C GLY A 150 30.51 -80.78 44.18
N LEU A 151 29.38 -80.07 44.20
CA LEU A 151 28.03 -80.64 44.34
C LEU A 151 27.67 -81.56 43.14
N ASP A 152 27.98 -81.13 41.92
CA ASP A 152 27.85 -81.92 40.68
C ASP A 152 28.63 -83.26 40.75
N GLN A 153 29.86 -83.24 41.29
CA GLN A 153 30.65 -84.45 41.46
C GLN A 153 30.05 -85.40 42.52
N GLN A 154 29.52 -84.84 43.61
CA GLN A 154 28.88 -85.65 44.66
C GLN A 154 27.58 -86.29 44.17
N SER A 155 26.76 -85.56 43.41
CA SER A 155 25.57 -86.08 42.73
C SER A 155 25.91 -87.29 41.84
N ARG A 156 26.88 -87.14 40.91
CA ARG A 156 27.29 -88.20 39.99
C ARG A 156 27.76 -89.47 40.70
N ARG A 157 28.58 -89.35 41.75
CA ARG A 157 29.06 -90.52 42.53
C ARG A 157 27.92 -91.33 43.16
N LEU A 158 26.89 -90.66 43.67
CA LEU A 158 25.73 -91.32 44.28
C LEU A 158 24.83 -91.99 43.21
N GLN A 159 24.63 -91.31 42.08
CA GLN A 159 23.92 -91.87 40.91
C GLN A 159 24.63 -93.12 40.35
N GLU A 160 25.96 -93.13 40.27
CA GLU A 160 26.73 -94.29 39.82
C GLU A 160 26.60 -95.49 40.76
N GLN A 161 26.55 -95.26 42.08
CA GLN A 161 26.29 -96.32 43.07
C GLN A 161 24.87 -96.89 42.96
N ALA A 162 23.85 -96.04 42.77
CA ALA A 162 22.48 -96.49 42.54
C ALA A 162 22.37 -97.35 41.27
N VAL A 163 22.95 -96.89 40.14
CA VAL A 163 23.02 -97.64 38.87
C VAL A 163 23.74 -98.99 39.04
N ALA A 164 24.82 -99.05 39.82
CA ALA A 164 25.52 -100.30 40.11
C ALA A 164 24.65 -101.30 40.88
N LEU A 165 23.87 -100.84 41.86
CA LEU A 165 22.94 -101.68 42.63
C LEU A 165 21.78 -102.19 41.76
N TYR A 166 21.13 -101.34 40.96
CA TYR A 166 20.07 -101.81 40.03
C TYR A 166 20.61 -102.87 39.05
N LYS A 167 21.82 -102.66 38.49
CA LYS A 167 22.48 -103.66 37.62
C LYS A 167 22.86 -104.95 38.37
N ALA A 168 23.22 -104.86 39.66
CA ALA A 168 23.45 -106.03 40.51
C ALA A 168 22.16 -106.83 40.77
N ILE A 169 21.01 -106.17 40.96
CA ILE A 169 19.71 -106.84 41.12
C ILE A 169 19.34 -107.63 39.86
N ILE A 170 19.39 -106.97 38.69
CA ILE A 170 19.02 -107.58 37.40
C ILE A 170 19.91 -108.79 37.06
N SER A 171 21.19 -108.77 37.44
CA SER A 171 22.14 -109.84 37.13
C SER A 171 22.17 -110.98 38.15
N ARG A 172 21.89 -110.72 39.44
CA ARG A 172 21.98 -111.72 40.51
C ARG A 172 20.63 -112.27 40.98
N TYR A 173 19.55 -111.52 40.80
CA TYR A 173 18.20 -111.87 41.29
C TYR A 173 17.14 -111.73 40.17
N PRO A 174 17.27 -112.47 39.04
CA PRO A 174 16.39 -112.34 37.87
C PRO A 174 14.92 -112.77 38.12
N SER A 175 14.63 -113.37 39.26
CA SER A 175 13.29 -113.77 39.73
C SER A 175 12.68 -112.80 40.76
N TYR A 176 13.33 -111.67 41.05
CA TYR A 176 12.86 -110.67 42.02
C TYR A 176 11.48 -110.10 41.60
N PRO A 177 10.44 -110.13 42.47
CA PRO A 177 9.09 -109.75 42.06
C PRO A 177 8.90 -108.30 41.56
N ARG A 178 9.76 -107.37 41.99
CA ARG A 178 9.72 -105.94 41.62
C ARG A 178 10.76 -105.59 40.54
N LEU A 179 11.14 -106.56 39.71
CA LEU A 179 12.18 -106.38 38.68
C LEU A 179 11.74 -105.42 37.55
N ASP A 180 10.44 -105.24 37.35
CA ASP A 180 9.90 -104.20 36.47
C ASP A 180 10.18 -102.80 37.01
N GLU A 181 10.00 -102.57 38.31
CA GLU A 181 10.36 -101.33 38.99
C GLU A 181 11.86 -101.07 38.90
N VAL A 182 12.69 -102.09 39.13
CA VAL A 182 14.16 -102.01 39.01
C VAL A 182 14.59 -101.63 37.58
N LEU A 183 13.93 -102.18 36.56
CA LEU A 183 14.21 -101.84 35.15
C LEU A 183 13.75 -100.42 34.82
N TYR A 184 12.61 -99.97 35.35
CA TYR A 184 12.15 -98.58 35.22
C TYR A 184 13.14 -97.60 35.86
N PHE A 185 13.47 -97.79 37.14
CA PHE A 185 14.34 -96.84 37.86
C PHE A 185 15.78 -96.87 37.33
N LEU A 186 16.29 -98.00 36.84
CA LEU A 186 17.56 -98.04 36.10
C LEU A 186 17.49 -97.23 34.81
N GLY A 187 16.41 -97.39 34.03
CA GLY A 187 16.15 -96.61 32.82
C GLY A 187 16.12 -95.11 33.12
N GLU A 188 15.37 -94.70 34.14
CA GLU A 188 15.23 -93.32 34.61
C GLU A 188 16.57 -92.73 35.08
N ASN A 189 17.32 -93.46 35.93
CA ASN A 189 18.62 -93.04 36.45
C ASN A 189 19.62 -92.79 35.33
N LEU A 190 19.68 -93.69 34.34
CA LEU A 190 20.58 -93.57 33.19
C LEU A 190 20.13 -92.47 32.22
N SER A 191 18.83 -92.40 31.91
CA SER A 191 18.23 -91.39 31.01
C SER A 191 18.39 -89.96 31.54
N ARG A 192 18.42 -89.76 32.87
CA ARG A 192 18.74 -88.46 33.46
C ARG A 192 20.23 -88.11 33.45
N ARG A 193 21.13 -89.09 33.33
CA ARG A 193 22.57 -88.86 33.12
C ARG A 193 22.86 -88.47 31.67
N ASP A 194 22.32 -89.23 30.73
CA ASP A 194 22.22 -88.90 29.31
C ASP A 194 20.94 -89.54 28.75
N ARG A 195 20.05 -88.72 28.18
CA ARG A 195 18.80 -89.19 27.53
C ARG A 195 19.06 -90.08 26.31
N ASN A 196 20.30 -90.10 25.83
CA ASN A 196 20.77 -90.91 24.72
C ASN A 196 21.54 -92.16 25.20
N ASP A 197 21.61 -92.43 26.50
CA ASP A 197 22.33 -93.58 27.07
C ASP A 197 21.75 -94.91 26.54
N PRO A 198 22.54 -95.72 25.81
CA PRO A 198 22.04 -96.96 25.23
C PRO A 198 21.71 -98.03 26.27
N ASP A 199 22.22 -97.94 27.51
CA ASP A 199 21.82 -98.83 28.60
C ASP A 199 20.44 -98.44 29.19
N ALA A 200 20.07 -97.15 29.19
CA ALA A 200 18.73 -96.71 29.58
C ALA A 200 17.67 -97.36 28.67
N LEU A 201 17.90 -97.28 27.35
CA LEU A 201 17.00 -97.86 26.35
C LEU A 201 16.98 -99.40 26.39
N LYS A 202 18.07 -100.06 26.81
CA LYS A 202 18.04 -101.51 27.09
C LYS A 202 17.15 -101.84 28.28
N ALA A 203 17.23 -101.07 29.37
CA ALA A 203 16.41 -101.27 30.57
C ALA A 203 14.92 -101.04 30.26
N TYR A 204 14.56 -99.91 29.63
CA TYR A 204 13.20 -99.63 29.20
C TYR A 204 12.65 -100.67 28.19
N ARG A 205 13.48 -101.16 27.25
CA ARG A 205 13.07 -102.24 26.33
C ARG A 205 12.80 -103.55 27.08
N ALA A 206 13.65 -103.92 28.04
CA ALA A 206 13.46 -105.11 28.84
C ALA A 206 12.19 -105.02 29.70
N LEU A 207 11.87 -103.84 30.25
CA LEU A 207 10.61 -103.55 30.92
C LEU A 207 9.40 -103.78 30.00
N ILE A 208 9.36 -103.12 28.84
CA ILE A 208 8.28 -103.26 27.85
C ILE A 208 8.09 -104.72 27.39
N GLN A 209 9.19 -105.45 27.16
CA GLN A 209 9.14 -106.82 26.61
C GLN A 209 8.84 -107.91 27.66
N LYS A 210 9.29 -107.74 28.91
CA LYS A 210 9.11 -108.76 29.96
C LYS A 210 7.91 -108.50 30.88
N PHE A 211 7.53 -107.24 31.04
CA PHE A 211 6.48 -106.81 31.97
C PHE A 211 5.48 -105.85 31.28
N PRO A 212 4.83 -106.26 30.17
CA PRO A 212 3.97 -105.37 29.35
C PRO A 212 2.73 -104.82 30.08
N SER A 213 2.37 -105.39 31.24
CA SER A 213 1.30 -104.93 32.14
C SER A 213 1.79 -104.02 33.27
N SER A 214 3.10 -103.73 33.37
CA SER A 214 3.64 -102.85 34.41
C SER A 214 3.17 -101.40 34.22
N ARG A 215 2.85 -100.72 35.33
CA ARG A 215 2.41 -99.32 35.33
C ARG A 215 3.42 -98.34 34.72
N TYR A 216 4.68 -98.74 34.59
CA TYR A 216 5.80 -97.95 34.07
C TYR A 216 6.05 -98.14 32.56
N VAL A 217 5.30 -99.01 31.88
CA VAL A 217 5.36 -99.18 30.42
C VAL A 217 5.05 -97.88 29.64
N PRO A 218 4.09 -97.03 30.04
CA PRO A 218 3.85 -95.74 29.38
C PRO A 218 5.06 -94.81 29.46
N ASP A 219 5.70 -94.71 30.63
CA ASP A 219 6.92 -93.92 30.84
C ASP A 219 8.12 -94.46 30.03
N ALA A 220 8.22 -95.79 29.89
CA ALA A 220 9.22 -96.41 29.04
C ALA A 220 9.02 -96.06 27.55
N TRP A 221 7.78 -96.02 27.07
CA TRP A 221 7.45 -95.53 25.73
C TRP A 221 7.69 -94.03 25.57
N MET A 222 7.40 -93.22 26.59
CA MET A 222 7.77 -91.80 26.63
C MET A 222 9.28 -91.60 26.48
N ALA A 223 10.10 -92.38 27.17
CA ALA A 223 11.56 -92.29 27.09
C ALA A 223 12.10 -92.62 25.69
N PHE A 224 11.52 -93.63 25.00
CA PHE A 224 11.82 -93.87 23.58
C PHE A 224 11.40 -92.69 22.69
N GLY A 225 10.25 -92.08 22.98
CA GLY A 225 9.77 -90.88 22.27
C GLY A 225 10.73 -89.69 22.40
N GLU A 226 11.14 -89.35 23.63
CA GLU A 226 12.07 -88.24 23.90
C GLU A 226 13.44 -88.49 23.24
N TYR A 227 13.97 -89.71 23.32
CA TYR A 227 15.22 -90.11 22.65
C TYR A 227 15.19 -89.90 21.14
N TYR A 228 14.12 -90.36 20.46
CA TYR A 228 13.98 -90.14 19.02
C TYR A 228 13.72 -88.66 18.68
N PHE A 229 12.99 -87.93 19.53
CA PHE A 229 12.75 -86.51 19.35
C PHE A 229 14.04 -85.68 19.45
N GLU A 230 14.90 -85.94 20.42
CA GLU A 230 16.21 -85.28 20.53
C GLU A 230 17.15 -85.63 19.37
N ARG A 231 17.12 -86.89 18.90
CA ARG A 231 17.93 -87.32 17.76
C ARG A 231 17.52 -86.67 16.43
N ALA A 232 16.26 -86.27 16.28
CA ALA A 232 15.80 -85.55 15.09
C ALA A 232 16.53 -84.21 14.86
N ASN A 233 17.09 -83.60 15.91
CA ASN A 233 17.92 -82.39 15.82
C ASN A 233 19.38 -82.68 15.39
N LYS A 234 19.79 -83.95 15.32
CA LYS A 234 21.18 -84.36 15.03
C LYS A 234 21.33 -85.02 13.66
N ASN A 235 20.46 -85.97 13.31
CA ASN A 235 20.47 -86.72 12.04
C ASN A 235 19.07 -87.30 11.75
N ASP A 236 18.74 -87.55 10.48
CA ASP A 236 17.44 -88.11 10.04
C ASP A 236 16.23 -87.49 10.78
N ARG A 237 16.02 -86.18 10.59
CA ARG A 237 14.95 -85.42 11.26
C ARG A 237 13.59 -86.12 11.12
N ASN A 238 13.19 -86.43 9.89
CA ASN A 238 11.84 -86.92 9.62
C ASN A 238 11.66 -88.39 10.00
N GLY A 239 12.66 -89.26 9.82
CA GLY A 239 12.59 -90.66 10.24
C GLY A 239 12.67 -90.81 11.76
N ASN A 240 13.40 -89.96 12.47
CA ASN A 240 13.41 -89.95 13.94
C ASN A 240 12.14 -89.30 14.52
N LEU A 241 11.62 -88.21 13.96
CA LEU A 241 10.31 -87.67 14.35
C LEU A 241 9.18 -88.71 14.20
N ARG A 242 9.18 -89.52 13.14
CA ARG A 242 8.19 -90.61 12.97
C ARG A 242 8.30 -91.70 14.05
N LYS A 243 9.51 -92.10 14.44
CA LYS A 243 9.74 -93.06 15.55
C LYS A 243 9.35 -92.46 16.91
N ALA A 244 9.56 -91.15 17.09
CA ALA A 244 9.07 -90.42 18.26
C ALA A 244 7.53 -90.42 18.31
N LEU A 245 6.86 -90.13 17.18
CA LEU A 245 5.40 -90.16 17.07
C LEU A 245 4.82 -91.53 17.43
N GLU A 246 5.40 -92.61 16.91
CA GLU A 246 5.01 -93.98 17.21
C GLU A 246 5.16 -94.31 18.71
N SER A 247 6.29 -93.91 19.31
CA SER A 247 6.57 -94.12 20.74
C SER A 247 5.62 -93.33 21.64
N TYR A 248 5.36 -92.05 21.34
CA TYR A 248 4.38 -91.24 22.08
C TYR A 248 2.93 -91.71 21.86
N ARG A 249 2.60 -92.31 20.70
CA ARG A 249 1.31 -92.98 20.49
C ARG A 249 1.18 -94.21 21.38
N LYS A 250 2.22 -95.03 21.48
CA LYS A 250 2.26 -96.19 22.39
C LYS A 250 2.13 -95.79 23.86
N ALA A 251 2.71 -94.66 24.28
CA ALA A 251 2.46 -94.10 25.61
C ALA A 251 1.00 -93.63 25.80
N ALA A 252 0.40 -93.02 24.76
CA ALA A 252 -0.98 -92.51 24.79
C ALA A 252 -2.08 -93.57 24.67
N GLU A 253 -1.75 -94.85 24.42
CA GLU A 253 -2.70 -95.96 24.52
C GLU A 253 -3.20 -96.19 25.97
N TYR A 254 -2.45 -95.69 26.97
CA TYR A 254 -2.74 -95.85 28.40
C TYR A 254 -3.38 -94.59 28.98
N GLN A 255 -4.67 -94.39 28.71
CA GLN A 255 -5.41 -93.15 29.02
C GLN A 255 -5.43 -92.77 30.51
N GLU A 256 -5.45 -93.76 31.42
CA GLU A 256 -5.39 -93.55 32.87
C GLU A 256 -3.99 -93.17 33.39
N SER A 257 -2.94 -93.32 32.58
CA SER A 257 -1.57 -93.05 33.00
C SER A 257 -1.31 -91.55 33.15
N SER A 258 -0.53 -91.18 34.16
CA SER A 258 -0.16 -89.79 34.43
C SER A 258 0.68 -89.13 33.32
N VAL A 259 1.25 -89.92 32.40
CA VAL A 259 1.94 -89.39 31.20
C VAL A 259 1.00 -89.12 30.02
N TYR A 260 -0.25 -89.57 30.01
CA TYR A 260 -1.15 -89.52 28.83
C TYR A 260 -1.25 -88.12 28.20
N GLY A 261 -1.59 -87.10 29.00
CA GLY A 261 -1.68 -85.72 28.50
C GLY A 261 -0.34 -85.17 27.99
N TYR A 262 0.78 -85.57 28.60
CA TYR A 262 2.12 -85.16 28.14
C TYR A 262 2.55 -85.92 26.87
N ALA A 263 2.11 -87.17 26.70
CA ALA A 263 2.27 -87.94 25.47
C ALA A 263 1.51 -87.28 24.30
N LEU A 264 0.25 -86.86 24.51
CA LEU A 264 -0.50 -86.08 23.50
C LEU A 264 0.21 -84.76 23.15
N TYR A 265 0.67 -84.01 24.15
CA TYR A 265 1.43 -82.76 23.98
C TYR A 265 2.70 -82.98 23.15
N LYS A 266 3.41 -84.09 23.39
CA LYS A 266 4.61 -84.47 22.64
C LYS A 266 4.32 -84.97 21.23
N GLN A 267 3.20 -85.66 21.00
CA GLN A 267 2.72 -85.92 19.63
C GLN A 267 2.44 -84.60 18.90
N GLY A 268 1.82 -83.61 19.57
CA GLY A 268 1.57 -82.28 19.02
C GLY A 268 2.88 -81.60 18.57
N TRP A 269 3.89 -81.59 19.45
CA TRP A 269 5.23 -81.08 19.12
C TRP A 269 5.95 -81.86 17.99
N VAL A 270 5.68 -83.16 17.82
CA VAL A 270 6.20 -83.93 16.69
C VAL A 270 5.51 -83.52 15.38
N HIS A 271 4.18 -83.43 15.36
CA HIS A 271 3.43 -82.98 14.19
C HIS A 271 3.82 -81.54 13.80
N TYR A 272 3.98 -80.65 14.78
CA TYR A 272 4.53 -79.30 14.58
C TYR A 272 5.91 -79.35 13.90
N ASN A 273 6.84 -80.17 14.41
CA ASN A 273 8.18 -80.29 13.82
C ASN A 273 8.23 -81.00 12.46
N LEU A 274 7.14 -81.65 12.03
CA LEU A 274 6.97 -82.22 10.69
C LEU A 274 6.28 -81.26 9.70
N GLY A 275 5.72 -80.14 10.17
CA GLY A 275 4.89 -79.23 9.37
C GLY A 275 3.41 -79.64 9.27
N ASN A 276 3.00 -80.65 10.05
CA ASN A 276 1.63 -81.15 10.14
C ASN A 276 0.84 -80.32 11.16
N TRP A 277 0.66 -79.03 10.88
CA TRP A 277 0.15 -78.07 11.86
C TRP A 277 -1.28 -78.37 12.32
N SER A 278 -2.14 -78.86 11.43
CA SER A 278 -3.55 -79.17 11.75
C SER A 278 -3.66 -80.27 12.80
N GLU A 279 -2.93 -81.37 12.63
CA GLU A 279 -2.86 -82.46 13.60
C GLU A 279 -2.21 -82.02 14.92
N ALA A 280 -1.18 -81.16 14.86
CA ALA A 280 -0.59 -80.55 16.05
C ALA A 280 -1.61 -79.69 16.82
N LEU A 281 -2.42 -78.91 16.11
CA LEU A 281 -3.45 -78.03 16.69
C LEU A 281 -4.54 -78.84 17.41
N GLU A 282 -5.03 -79.92 16.80
CA GLU A 282 -5.99 -80.83 17.42
C GLU A 282 -5.38 -81.60 18.62
N LEU A 283 -4.11 -81.97 18.55
CA LEU A 283 -3.41 -82.60 19.68
C LEU A 283 -3.25 -81.64 20.86
N PHE A 284 -2.85 -80.39 20.63
CA PHE A 284 -2.81 -79.37 21.68
C PHE A 284 -4.20 -79.05 22.23
N ARG A 285 -5.25 -79.03 21.40
CA ARG A 285 -6.66 -78.93 21.84
C ARG A 285 -7.06 -80.09 22.75
N GLY A 286 -6.69 -81.33 22.40
CA GLY A 286 -6.91 -82.52 23.22
C GLY A 286 -6.24 -82.44 24.59
N VAL A 287 -5.01 -81.92 24.66
CA VAL A 287 -4.29 -81.69 25.92
C VAL A 287 -5.01 -80.66 26.81
N ILE A 288 -5.51 -79.58 26.20
CA ILE A 288 -6.26 -78.53 26.91
C ILE A 288 -7.53 -79.13 27.54
N PHE A 289 -8.37 -79.80 26.74
CA PHE A 289 -9.59 -80.41 27.26
C PHE A 289 -9.32 -81.52 28.29
N PHE A 290 -8.31 -82.37 28.10
CA PHE A 290 -7.93 -83.38 29.09
C PHE A 290 -7.50 -82.76 30.43
N GLY A 291 -6.74 -81.67 30.40
CA GLY A 291 -6.33 -80.97 31.62
C GLY A 291 -7.46 -80.20 32.32
N GLU A 292 -8.53 -79.85 31.59
CA GLU A 292 -9.75 -79.25 32.14
C GLU A 292 -10.73 -80.31 32.70
N MET A 293 -10.56 -81.60 32.38
CA MET A 293 -11.43 -82.67 32.90
C MET A 293 -11.12 -83.04 34.37
N PRO A 294 -12.16 -83.26 35.21
CA PRO A 294 -12.02 -83.68 36.61
C PRO A 294 -11.70 -85.18 36.76
N THR A 295 -10.62 -85.65 36.15
CA THR A 295 -10.06 -87.01 36.35
C THR A 295 -9.12 -87.08 37.55
N SER A 296 -9.04 -88.25 38.19
CA SER A 296 -8.40 -88.47 39.50
C SER A 296 -6.90 -88.77 39.49
N THR A 297 -6.30 -89.09 38.34
CA THR A 297 -4.96 -89.69 38.26
C THR A 297 -3.79 -88.69 38.16
N VAL A 298 -4.05 -87.41 37.92
CA VAL A 298 -3.00 -86.36 37.77
C VAL A 298 -3.31 -85.14 38.64
N PRO A 299 -2.35 -84.67 39.47
CA PRO A 299 -2.49 -83.45 40.26
C PRO A 299 -2.89 -82.21 39.45
N ALA A 300 -3.77 -81.38 40.04
CA ALA A 300 -4.39 -80.24 39.35
C ALA A 300 -3.42 -79.12 38.97
N ASP A 301 -2.35 -78.93 39.74
CA ASP A 301 -1.23 -78.04 39.44
C ASP A 301 -0.50 -78.45 38.14
N ARG A 302 -0.21 -79.75 38.00
CA ARG A 302 0.45 -80.31 36.81
C ARG A 302 -0.45 -80.23 35.58
N LYS A 303 -1.76 -80.50 35.75
CA LYS A 303 -2.76 -80.28 34.70
C LYS A 303 -2.76 -78.82 34.24
N LEU A 304 -2.89 -77.87 35.18
CA LEU A 304 -2.95 -76.44 34.87
C LEU A 304 -1.69 -75.92 34.17
N ALA A 305 -0.51 -76.36 34.60
CA ALA A 305 0.76 -75.99 33.96
C ALA A 305 0.86 -76.55 32.53
N LEU A 306 0.45 -77.80 32.31
CA LEU A 306 0.42 -78.41 30.97
C LEU A 306 -0.61 -77.73 30.05
N VAL A 307 -1.81 -77.40 30.55
CA VAL A 307 -2.83 -76.64 29.81
C VAL A 307 -2.32 -75.26 29.40
N LYS A 308 -1.57 -74.58 30.28
CA LYS A 308 -1.00 -73.25 30.00
C LYS A 308 -0.03 -73.29 28.81
N GLU A 309 0.93 -74.21 28.81
CA GLU A 309 1.87 -74.33 27.69
C GLU A 309 1.19 -74.92 26.45
N ALA A 310 0.22 -75.83 26.59
CA ALA A 310 -0.58 -76.30 25.46
C ALA A 310 -1.41 -75.18 24.79
N ARG A 311 -1.96 -74.22 25.54
CA ARG A 311 -2.63 -73.03 24.97
C ARG A 311 -1.66 -72.13 24.21
N LYS A 312 -0.46 -71.91 24.74
CA LYS A 312 0.60 -71.12 24.09
C LYS A 312 1.09 -71.79 22.80
N ASP A 313 1.31 -73.10 22.82
CA ASP A 313 1.75 -73.86 21.65
C ASP A 313 0.60 -74.06 20.64
N TYR A 314 -0.66 -74.11 21.10
CA TYR A 314 -1.86 -74.00 20.26
C TYR A 314 -1.87 -72.66 19.51
N VAL A 315 -1.62 -71.52 20.18
CA VAL A 315 -1.51 -70.21 19.50
C VAL A 315 -0.39 -70.18 18.46
N ARG A 316 0.81 -70.68 18.79
CA ARG A 316 1.92 -70.75 17.82
C ARG A 316 1.60 -71.67 16.64
N THR A 317 0.82 -72.72 16.86
CA THR A 317 0.37 -73.60 15.77
C THR A 317 -0.73 -72.93 14.94
N TYR A 318 -1.62 -72.18 15.59
CA TYR A 318 -2.71 -71.45 14.95
C TYR A 318 -2.20 -70.37 13.99
N SER A 319 -1.04 -69.74 14.25
CA SER A 319 -0.47 -68.75 13.33
C SER A 319 -0.01 -69.33 11.97
N HIS A 320 0.03 -70.66 11.81
CA HIS A 320 0.37 -71.35 10.55
C HIS A 320 -0.84 -71.88 9.76
N VAL A 321 -1.98 -72.17 10.41
CA VAL A 321 -3.15 -72.82 9.75
C VAL A 321 -4.53 -72.31 10.17
N GLY A 322 -4.64 -71.52 11.23
CA GLY A 322 -5.88 -70.85 11.61
C GLY A 322 -6.09 -69.54 10.85
N SER A 323 -7.33 -69.05 10.79
CA SER A 323 -7.66 -67.76 10.19
C SER A 323 -7.74 -66.64 11.22
N ALA A 324 -7.31 -65.44 10.85
CA ALA A 324 -7.38 -64.27 11.73
C ALA A 324 -8.83 -63.94 12.12
N GLU A 325 -9.77 -64.16 11.19
CA GLU A 325 -11.20 -63.98 11.38
C GLU A 325 -11.79 -65.05 12.35
N GLY A 326 -11.32 -66.30 12.32
CA GLY A 326 -11.81 -67.41 13.16
C GLY A 326 -11.21 -67.47 14.56
N ALA A 327 -10.08 -66.80 14.79
CA ALA A 327 -9.30 -66.88 16.04
C ALA A 327 -10.13 -66.57 17.31
N TRP A 328 -11.09 -65.65 17.23
CA TRP A 328 -11.94 -65.28 18.37
C TRP A 328 -12.86 -66.42 18.81
N ASP A 329 -13.54 -67.10 17.87
CA ASP A 329 -14.41 -68.24 18.17
C ASP A 329 -13.61 -69.48 18.58
N ASP A 330 -12.45 -69.73 17.97
CA ASP A 330 -11.59 -70.85 18.33
C ASP A 330 -10.98 -70.66 19.73
N PHE A 331 -10.42 -69.49 20.04
CA PHE A 331 -9.75 -69.26 21.32
C PHE A 331 -10.76 -69.19 22.48
N ARG A 332 -12.00 -68.73 22.26
CA ARG A 332 -13.06 -68.82 23.27
C ARG A 332 -13.45 -70.27 23.60
N ARG A 333 -13.24 -71.23 22.69
CA ARG A 333 -13.48 -72.66 22.94
C ARG A 333 -12.36 -73.38 23.70
N VAL A 334 -11.12 -72.86 23.70
CA VAL A 334 -9.96 -73.52 24.34
C VAL A 334 -9.22 -72.67 25.39
N GLY A 335 -9.58 -71.40 25.55
CA GLY A 335 -8.92 -70.45 26.47
C GLY A 335 -9.48 -70.43 27.89
N GLY A 336 -10.58 -71.15 28.16
CA GLY A 336 -11.33 -71.02 29.41
C GLY A 336 -11.94 -69.62 29.59
N GLN A 337 -12.29 -69.24 30.83
CA GLN A 337 -12.97 -67.97 31.10
C GLN A 337 -12.16 -66.72 30.73
N THR A 338 -10.83 -66.75 30.92
CA THR A 338 -9.96 -65.56 30.80
C THR A 338 -8.83 -65.71 29.77
N GLY A 339 -8.30 -66.92 29.57
CA GLY A 339 -7.08 -67.13 28.77
C GLY A 339 -7.23 -66.82 27.28
N TRP A 340 -8.45 -66.84 26.74
CA TRP A 340 -8.73 -66.52 25.34
C TRP A 340 -8.27 -65.10 24.95
N TRP A 341 -8.33 -64.13 25.87
CA TRP A 341 -7.88 -62.76 25.62
C TRP A 341 -6.36 -62.65 25.45
N ASP A 342 -5.60 -63.34 26.31
CA ASP A 342 -4.14 -63.39 26.21
C ASP A 342 -3.66 -64.26 25.03
N MET A 343 -4.44 -65.26 24.64
CA MET A 343 -4.24 -66.00 23.39
C MET A 343 -4.41 -65.09 22.16
N LEU A 344 -5.46 -64.25 22.11
CA LEU A 344 -5.65 -63.28 21.03
C LEU A 344 -4.50 -62.25 20.96
N LYS A 345 -4.07 -61.70 22.12
CA LYS A 345 -2.88 -60.81 22.18
C LYS A 345 -1.62 -61.50 21.65
N SER A 346 -1.43 -62.77 21.99
CA SER A 346 -0.29 -63.57 21.56
C SER A 346 -0.32 -63.82 20.04
N LEU A 347 -1.48 -64.15 19.46
CA LEU A 347 -1.62 -64.35 18.02
C LEU A 347 -1.42 -63.04 17.23
N ALA A 348 -2.03 -61.94 17.67
CA ALA A 348 -1.87 -60.63 17.04
C ALA A 348 -0.41 -60.15 17.10
N GLY A 349 0.29 -60.44 18.21
CA GLY A 349 1.73 -60.22 18.34
C GLY A 349 2.56 -61.06 17.36
N LEU A 350 2.31 -62.36 17.25
CA LEU A 350 2.99 -63.23 16.28
C LEU A 350 2.78 -62.74 14.84
N TYR A 351 1.53 -62.47 14.44
CA TYR A 351 1.25 -61.93 13.10
C TYR A 351 1.94 -60.59 12.85
N PHE A 352 2.00 -59.70 13.85
CA PHE A 352 2.69 -58.40 13.74
C PHE A 352 4.21 -58.52 13.61
N ASP A 353 4.84 -59.42 14.36
CA ASP A 353 6.29 -59.63 14.35
C ASP A 353 6.74 -60.45 13.13
N GLU A 354 5.90 -61.37 12.62
CA GLU A 354 6.13 -62.11 11.36
C GLU A 354 5.86 -61.27 10.09
N GLY A 355 5.25 -60.09 10.21
CA GLY A 355 4.88 -59.23 9.08
C GLY A 355 3.62 -59.68 8.33
N LYS A 356 2.78 -60.53 8.95
CA LYS A 356 1.43 -60.87 8.49
C LYS A 356 0.47 -59.72 8.82
N ASP A 357 0.76 -58.53 8.26
CA ASP A 357 0.17 -57.26 8.66
C ASP A 357 -1.37 -57.21 8.51
N ARG A 358 -1.94 -57.86 7.48
CA ARG A 358 -3.40 -58.03 7.33
C ARG A 358 -4.01 -58.78 8.53
N ASP A 359 -3.39 -59.90 8.89
CA ASP A 359 -3.92 -60.85 9.87
C ASP A 359 -3.80 -60.27 11.28
N ALA A 360 -2.68 -59.57 11.54
CA ALA A 360 -2.51 -58.74 12.74
C ALA A 360 -3.61 -57.67 12.85
N VAL A 361 -3.89 -56.92 11.77
CA VAL A 361 -4.95 -55.90 11.75
C VAL A 361 -6.32 -56.49 12.07
N LEU A 362 -6.66 -57.66 11.51
CA LEU A 362 -7.94 -58.33 11.75
C LEU A 362 -8.11 -58.71 13.24
N VAL A 363 -7.09 -59.34 13.85
CA VAL A 363 -7.16 -59.73 15.27
C VAL A 363 -7.16 -58.50 16.18
N TYR A 364 -6.28 -57.51 15.97
CA TYR A 364 -6.27 -56.27 16.76
C TYR A 364 -7.59 -55.49 16.64
N HIS A 365 -8.17 -55.40 15.44
CA HIS A 365 -9.44 -54.72 15.23
C HIS A 365 -10.58 -55.45 15.94
N ARG A 366 -10.61 -56.79 15.91
CA ARG A 366 -11.58 -57.58 16.67
C ARG A 366 -11.43 -57.38 18.18
N MET A 367 -10.21 -57.30 18.70
CA MET A 367 -9.96 -56.99 20.12
C MET A 367 -10.47 -55.59 20.51
N ILE A 368 -10.32 -54.59 19.64
CA ILE A 368 -10.87 -53.24 19.85
C ILE A 368 -12.40 -53.27 19.84
N GLN A 369 -13.04 -53.99 18.91
CA GLN A 369 -14.50 -54.14 18.88
C GLN A 369 -15.07 -54.73 20.18
N GLU A 370 -14.37 -55.72 20.76
CA GLU A 370 -14.82 -56.40 21.98
C GLU A 370 -14.66 -55.55 23.25
N LYS A 371 -13.72 -54.59 23.28
CA LYS A 371 -13.49 -53.68 24.42
C LYS A 371 -13.04 -52.29 23.95
N PRO A 372 -13.93 -51.48 23.33
CA PRO A 372 -13.56 -50.25 22.65
C PRO A 372 -13.01 -49.13 23.55
N LEU A 373 -13.30 -49.19 24.86
CA LEU A 373 -12.76 -48.26 25.86
C LEU A 373 -11.67 -48.87 26.76
N SER A 374 -11.14 -50.06 26.40
CA SER A 374 -10.02 -50.66 27.13
C SER A 374 -8.76 -49.81 27.00
N VAL A 375 -8.02 -49.61 28.09
CA VAL A 375 -6.71 -48.94 28.04
C VAL A 375 -5.63 -49.71 27.28
N GLU A 376 -5.88 -50.98 26.90
CA GLU A 376 -5.06 -51.72 25.93
C GLU A 376 -5.37 -51.33 24.46
N ALA A 377 -6.57 -50.81 24.15
CA ALA A 377 -7.01 -50.52 22.77
C ALA A 377 -6.13 -49.50 22.01
N PRO A 378 -5.60 -48.41 22.63
CA PRO A 378 -4.65 -47.51 21.98
C PRO A 378 -3.39 -48.24 21.47
N PHE A 379 -2.90 -49.24 22.20
CA PHE A 379 -1.76 -50.06 21.76
C PHE A 379 -2.14 -50.95 20.58
N PHE A 380 -3.32 -51.58 20.58
CA PHE A 380 -3.80 -52.34 19.42
C PHE A 380 -3.96 -51.45 18.17
N GLN A 381 -4.45 -50.22 18.35
CA GLN A 381 -4.62 -49.26 17.25
C GLN A 381 -3.28 -48.76 16.70
N SER A 382 -2.25 -48.56 17.54
CA SER A 382 -0.89 -48.21 17.05
C SER A 382 -0.28 -49.31 16.17
N ARG A 383 -0.57 -50.59 16.49
CA ARG A 383 -0.19 -51.73 15.66
C ARG A 383 -0.93 -51.72 14.33
N ILE A 384 -2.24 -51.42 14.32
CA ILE A 384 -3.03 -51.28 13.08
C ILE A 384 -2.48 -50.18 12.16
N VAL A 385 -2.17 -48.99 12.71
CA VAL A 385 -1.54 -47.89 11.96
C VAL A 385 -0.19 -48.33 11.37
N THR A 386 0.62 -49.02 12.16
CA THR A 386 1.93 -49.54 11.74
C THR A 386 1.80 -50.56 10.61
N CYS A 387 0.89 -51.53 10.72
CA CYS A 387 0.60 -52.54 9.70
C CYS A 387 0.12 -51.89 8.39
N ALA A 388 -0.82 -50.94 8.46
CA ALA A 388 -1.30 -50.22 7.28
C ALA A 388 -0.16 -49.46 6.56
N GLY A 389 0.75 -48.84 7.32
CA GLY A 389 1.95 -48.20 6.79
C GLY A 389 2.90 -49.16 6.09
N ARG A 390 3.20 -50.32 6.70
CA ARG A 390 4.04 -51.38 6.11
C ARG A 390 3.47 -51.96 4.82
N MET A 391 2.15 -52.12 4.75
CA MET A 391 1.42 -52.55 3.55
C MET A 391 1.43 -51.50 2.42
N GLY A 392 2.10 -50.36 2.59
CA GLY A 392 2.17 -49.27 1.60
C GLY A 392 0.88 -48.45 1.48
N ARG A 393 -0.17 -48.80 2.22
CA ARG A 393 -1.48 -48.14 2.19
C ARG A 393 -1.48 -46.87 3.03
N LYS A 394 -0.88 -45.81 2.49
CA LYS A 394 -0.80 -44.49 3.13
C LYS A 394 -2.17 -43.93 3.48
N ASP A 395 -3.13 -44.08 2.58
CA ASP A 395 -4.54 -43.75 2.76
C ASP A 395 -5.12 -44.37 4.05
N ALA A 396 -4.90 -45.67 4.24
CA ALA A 396 -5.37 -46.41 5.40
C ALA A 396 -4.56 -46.06 6.65
N ALA A 397 -3.24 -45.88 6.55
CA ALA A 397 -2.39 -45.52 7.69
C ALA A 397 -2.80 -44.16 8.30
N VAL A 398 -3.06 -43.15 7.46
CA VAL A 398 -3.57 -41.84 7.90
C VAL A 398 -5.00 -41.94 8.44
N ALA A 399 -5.90 -42.67 7.76
CA ALA A 399 -7.26 -42.88 8.27
C ALA A 399 -7.27 -43.59 9.64
N GLN A 400 -6.39 -44.56 9.86
CA GLN A 400 -6.25 -45.26 11.14
C GLN A 400 -5.53 -44.40 12.20
N ALA A 401 -4.68 -43.45 11.81
CA ALA A 401 -4.12 -42.45 12.72
C ALA A 401 -5.21 -41.48 13.24
N HIS A 402 -6.10 -40.99 12.35
CA HIS A 402 -7.27 -40.20 12.75
C HIS A 402 -8.25 -40.97 13.65
N VAL A 403 -8.28 -42.31 13.58
CA VAL A 403 -9.02 -43.17 14.52
C VAL A 403 -8.27 -43.28 15.85
N PHE A 404 -6.94 -43.46 15.82
CA PHE A 404 -6.07 -43.54 17.00
C PHE A 404 -6.14 -42.27 17.86
N VAL A 405 -6.05 -41.09 17.24
CA VAL A 405 -6.16 -39.78 17.89
C VAL A 405 -7.49 -39.59 18.62
N ARG A 406 -8.61 -40.02 18.00
CA ARG A 406 -9.93 -39.98 18.65
C ARG A 406 -10.04 -40.99 19.78
N MET A 407 -9.71 -42.26 19.52
CA MET A 407 -9.72 -43.34 20.51
C MET A 407 -8.93 -42.99 21.77
N LEU A 408 -7.74 -42.39 21.63
CA LEU A 408 -6.93 -41.98 22.77
C LEU A 408 -7.64 -40.90 23.62
N ARG A 409 -8.24 -39.88 22.97
CA ARG A 409 -9.01 -38.83 23.66
C ARG A 409 -10.27 -39.38 24.31
N ASP A 410 -11.01 -40.24 23.62
CA ASP A 410 -12.25 -40.86 24.12
C ASP A 410 -11.96 -41.75 25.34
N ILE A 411 -10.84 -42.49 25.32
CA ILE A 411 -10.39 -43.30 26.45
C ILE A 411 -9.89 -42.43 27.60
N GLU A 412 -9.08 -41.39 27.37
CA GLU A 412 -8.68 -40.42 28.42
C GLU A 412 -9.89 -39.71 29.06
N ALA A 413 -10.97 -39.51 28.31
CA ALA A 413 -12.23 -38.96 28.82
C ALA A 413 -13.11 -39.99 29.57
N SER A 414 -12.89 -41.29 29.37
CA SER A 414 -13.71 -42.38 29.94
C SER A 414 -13.47 -42.61 31.44
N ALA A 415 -14.23 -43.53 32.04
CA ALA A 415 -14.00 -43.98 33.42
C ALA A 415 -12.70 -44.79 33.55
N GLU A 416 -12.41 -45.67 32.58
CA GLU A 416 -11.16 -46.45 32.49
C GLU A 416 -9.93 -45.53 32.36
N GLY A 417 -10.07 -44.43 31.62
CA GLY A 417 -9.04 -43.38 31.50
C GLY A 417 -8.72 -42.65 32.81
N LYS A 418 -9.63 -42.70 33.78
CA LYS A 418 -9.57 -41.94 35.03
C LYS A 418 -9.28 -42.81 36.26
N ASP A 419 -9.23 -44.14 36.14
CA ASP A 419 -8.76 -45.01 37.23
C ASP A 419 -7.22 -44.84 37.39
N PRO A 420 -6.71 -44.44 38.58
CA PRO A 420 -5.27 -44.32 38.84
C PRO A 420 -4.46 -45.59 38.56
N LYS A 421 -5.07 -46.79 38.62
CA LYS A 421 -4.42 -48.06 38.25
C LYS A 421 -3.99 -48.09 36.78
N ASN A 422 -4.79 -47.49 35.91
CA ASN A 422 -4.56 -47.48 34.46
C ASN A 422 -3.59 -46.38 34.01
N ALA A 423 -3.28 -45.40 34.87
CA ALA A 423 -2.46 -44.23 34.55
C ALA A 423 -1.09 -44.57 33.94
N LYS A 424 -0.47 -45.69 34.33
CA LYS A 424 0.76 -46.17 33.69
C LYS A 424 0.52 -46.61 32.23
N VAL A 425 -0.50 -47.45 31.99
CA VAL A 425 -0.83 -47.97 30.66
C VAL A 425 -1.19 -46.84 29.70
N LEU A 426 -1.94 -45.84 30.18
CA LEU A 426 -2.28 -44.64 29.43
C LEU A 426 -1.05 -43.78 29.09
N LYS A 427 -0.09 -43.66 30.02
CA LYS A 427 1.18 -42.97 29.75
C LYS A 427 2.05 -43.72 28.73
N ASP A 428 2.13 -45.04 28.83
CA ASP A 428 2.80 -45.89 27.85
C ASP A 428 2.11 -45.76 26.47
N ALA A 429 0.78 -45.80 26.42
CA ALA A 429 -0.02 -45.58 25.21
C ALA A 429 0.20 -44.18 24.58
N ARG A 430 0.27 -43.11 25.38
CA ARG A 430 0.60 -41.75 24.89
C ARG A 430 1.97 -41.69 24.22
N ARG A 431 3.01 -42.30 24.81
CA ARG A 431 4.35 -42.37 24.21
C ARG A 431 4.34 -43.18 22.91
N ASP A 432 3.64 -44.30 22.90
CA ASP A 432 3.54 -45.16 21.71
C ASP A 432 2.75 -44.44 20.59
N ALA A 433 1.75 -43.61 20.93
CA ALA A 433 1.04 -42.73 20.01
C ALA A 433 1.92 -41.58 19.47
N GLU A 434 2.60 -40.83 20.33
CA GLU A 434 3.57 -39.78 19.98
C GLU A 434 4.56 -40.30 18.94
N SER A 435 5.20 -41.44 19.27
CA SER A 435 6.24 -42.02 18.44
C SER A 435 5.69 -42.54 17.10
N THR A 436 4.53 -43.18 17.09
CA THR A 436 3.91 -43.67 15.85
C THR A 436 3.55 -42.52 14.91
N LEU A 437 2.90 -41.46 15.42
CA LEU A 437 2.51 -40.30 14.60
C LEU A 437 3.74 -39.54 14.09
N ARG A 438 4.72 -39.24 14.95
CA ARG A 438 5.96 -38.57 14.54
C ARG A 438 6.73 -39.36 13.50
N ILE A 439 6.93 -40.67 13.73
CA ILE A 439 7.67 -41.53 12.78
C ILE A 439 6.95 -41.58 11.44
N LEU A 440 5.62 -41.74 11.42
CA LEU A 440 4.82 -41.79 10.20
C LEU A 440 4.87 -40.47 9.41
N ALA A 441 4.69 -39.33 10.10
CA ALA A 441 4.78 -37.99 9.50
C ALA A 441 6.18 -37.70 8.92
N VAL A 442 7.24 -38.02 9.68
CA VAL A 442 8.63 -37.84 9.25
C VAL A 442 9.01 -38.79 8.10
N GLN A 443 8.48 -40.02 8.07
CA GLN A 443 8.69 -40.94 6.95
C GLN A 443 8.02 -40.43 5.66
N TYR A 444 6.74 -40.03 5.71
CA TYR A 444 6.04 -39.51 4.53
C TYR A 444 6.61 -38.17 4.05
N HIS A 445 7.01 -37.27 4.95
CA HIS A 445 7.72 -36.04 4.56
C HIS A 445 9.04 -36.38 3.82
N ASN A 446 9.84 -37.30 4.37
CA ASN A 446 11.11 -37.73 3.75
C ASN A 446 10.91 -38.53 2.45
N GLU A 447 9.75 -39.13 2.23
CA GLU A 447 9.36 -39.72 0.95
C GLU A 447 9.00 -38.62 -0.06
N TRP A 448 8.08 -37.71 0.27
CA TRP A 448 7.74 -36.56 -0.59
C TRP A 448 8.97 -35.72 -0.95
N LYS A 449 9.91 -35.50 -0.04
CA LYS A 449 11.18 -34.78 -0.30
C LYS A 449 12.00 -35.45 -1.41
N LYS A 450 11.84 -36.77 -1.65
CA LYS A 450 12.49 -37.54 -2.71
C LYS A 450 11.63 -37.65 -3.97
N THR A 451 10.33 -37.90 -3.84
CA THR A 451 9.42 -38.19 -4.97
C THR A 451 8.76 -36.95 -5.57
N ARG A 452 8.53 -35.90 -4.76
CA ARG A 452 7.67 -34.75 -5.05
C ARG A 452 6.23 -35.12 -5.41
N ASP A 453 5.73 -36.19 -4.79
CA ASP A 453 4.36 -36.69 -4.94
C ASP A 453 3.41 -35.98 -3.95
N ASP A 454 2.64 -34.99 -4.42
CA ASP A 454 1.85 -34.10 -3.56
C ASP A 454 0.80 -34.79 -2.67
N PRO A 455 0.10 -35.87 -3.10
CA PRO A 455 -0.63 -36.75 -2.19
C PRO A 455 0.16 -37.21 -0.95
N VAL A 456 1.46 -37.49 -1.08
CA VAL A 456 2.32 -37.88 0.05
C VAL A 456 2.66 -36.69 0.96
N ALA A 457 2.77 -35.48 0.42
CA ALA A 457 2.82 -34.27 1.25
C ALA A 457 1.49 -34.06 2.01
N GLY A 458 0.35 -34.30 1.37
CA GLY A 458 -0.97 -34.26 1.99
C GLY A 458 -1.11 -35.25 3.15
N TYR A 459 -0.72 -36.51 2.93
CA TYR A 459 -0.67 -37.53 3.99
C TYR A 459 0.28 -37.15 5.13
N ALA A 460 1.47 -36.63 4.82
CA ALA A 460 2.41 -36.17 5.84
C ALA A 460 1.82 -35.02 6.67
N ALA A 461 1.26 -33.99 6.02
CA ALA A 461 0.67 -32.82 6.68
C ALA A 461 -0.49 -33.21 7.60
N ALA A 462 -1.37 -34.12 7.15
CA ALA A 462 -2.47 -34.65 7.96
C ALA A 462 -1.96 -35.31 9.27
N VAL A 463 -0.87 -36.09 9.21
CA VAL A 463 -0.30 -36.75 10.40
C VAL A 463 0.46 -35.75 11.30
N TYR A 464 1.14 -34.73 10.73
CA TYR A 464 1.70 -33.64 11.54
C TYR A 464 0.61 -32.86 12.28
N LYS A 465 -0.53 -32.59 11.63
CA LYS A 465 -1.69 -31.95 12.29
C LYS A 465 -2.22 -32.82 13.43
N ASP A 466 -2.48 -34.10 13.19
CA ASP A 466 -2.91 -35.07 14.21
C ASP A 466 -1.96 -35.10 15.42
N TYR A 467 -0.65 -35.08 15.16
CA TYR A 467 0.37 -34.98 16.21
C TYR A 467 0.21 -33.68 17.00
N LEU A 468 0.14 -32.53 16.33
CA LEU A 468 0.10 -31.21 16.97
C LEU A 468 -1.22 -30.94 17.70
N ASP A 469 -2.31 -31.60 17.30
CA ASP A 469 -3.63 -31.53 17.94
C ASP A 469 -3.68 -32.36 19.26
N VAL A 470 -2.79 -33.33 19.47
CA VAL A 470 -2.73 -34.18 20.69
C VAL A 470 -1.52 -33.89 21.57
N PHE A 471 -0.39 -33.59 20.94
CA PHE A 471 0.93 -33.40 21.57
C PHE A 471 1.51 -31.99 21.36
N PRO A 472 0.73 -30.88 21.48
CA PRO A 472 1.20 -29.52 21.15
C PRO A 472 2.36 -29.00 22.01
N GLY A 473 2.63 -29.64 23.16
CA GLY A 473 3.67 -29.27 24.12
C GLY A 473 4.68 -30.39 24.43
N GLU A 474 4.68 -31.50 23.68
CA GLU A 474 5.78 -32.48 23.77
C GLU A 474 7.06 -31.91 23.15
N ALA A 475 8.23 -32.38 23.59
CA ALA A 475 9.51 -31.79 23.18
C ALA A 475 9.72 -31.67 21.65
N PRO A 476 9.34 -32.67 20.80
CA PRO A 476 9.48 -32.55 19.34
C PRO A 476 8.44 -31.64 18.67
N ALA A 477 7.43 -31.13 19.40
CA ALA A 477 6.32 -30.38 18.81
C ALA A 477 6.76 -29.07 18.13
N TYR A 478 7.89 -28.49 18.57
CA TYR A 478 8.53 -27.35 17.91
C TYR A 478 8.92 -27.70 16.47
N GLU A 479 9.68 -28.79 16.28
CA GLU A 479 10.04 -29.28 14.95
C GLU A 479 8.83 -29.80 14.16
N MET A 480 7.91 -30.54 14.79
CA MET A 480 6.72 -31.05 14.09
C MET A 480 5.87 -29.90 13.52
N ARG A 481 5.76 -28.77 14.24
CA ARG A 481 5.04 -27.57 13.78
C ARG A 481 5.76 -26.88 12.62
N PHE A 482 7.08 -26.76 12.69
CA PHE A 482 7.86 -26.19 11.61
C PHE A 482 7.78 -27.05 10.33
N PHE A 483 7.84 -28.38 10.44
CA PHE A 483 7.69 -29.29 9.29
C PHE A 483 6.26 -29.41 8.76
N HIS A 484 5.24 -29.18 9.60
CA HIS A 484 3.86 -28.97 9.13
C HIS A 484 3.80 -27.73 8.22
N ALA A 485 4.42 -26.62 8.62
CA ALA A 485 4.47 -25.38 7.84
C ALA A 485 5.24 -25.53 6.51
N GLU A 486 6.34 -26.30 6.47
CA GLU A 486 7.06 -26.62 5.22
C GLU A 486 6.16 -27.37 4.21
N LEU A 487 5.33 -28.31 4.69
CA LEU A 487 4.42 -29.07 3.84
C LEU A 487 3.19 -28.27 3.40
N LEU A 488 2.57 -27.49 4.29
CA LEU A 488 1.47 -26.60 3.94
C LEU A 488 1.90 -25.58 2.88
N TYR A 489 3.13 -25.04 2.99
CA TYR A 489 3.70 -24.15 1.98
C TYR A 489 3.90 -24.87 0.64
N ALA A 490 4.37 -26.11 0.65
CA ALA A 490 4.54 -26.91 -0.57
C ALA A 490 3.21 -27.24 -1.26
N LEU A 491 2.15 -27.48 -0.47
CA LEU A 491 0.78 -27.72 -0.93
C LEU A 491 0.02 -26.42 -1.31
N ALA A 492 0.71 -25.27 -1.33
CA ALA A 492 0.18 -23.94 -1.61
C ALA A 492 -0.91 -23.43 -0.64
N ASP A 493 -1.08 -24.04 0.54
CA ASP A 493 -1.83 -23.47 1.66
C ASP A 493 -0.95 -22.47 2.42
N PHE A 494 -0.68 -21.34 1.77
CA PHE A 494 0.22 -20.31 2.29
C PHE A 494 -0.34 -19.62 3.54
N GLU A 495 -1.66 -19.60 3.76
CA GLU A 495 -2.23 -18.98 4.96
C GLU A 495 -2.08 -19.87 6.21
N ALA A 496 -2.33 -21.18 6.08
CA ALA A 496 -2.06 -22.11 7.19
C ALA A 496 -0.54 -22.29 7.42
N ALA A 497 0.27 -22.33 6.36
CA ALA A 497 1.72 -22.37 6.47
C ALA A 497 2.27 -21.16 7.25
N GLY A 498 1.86 -19.95 6.86
CA GLY A 498 2.23 -18.72 7.56
C GLY A 498 1.87 -18.75 9.04
N ALA A 499 0.69 -19.28 9.39
CA ALA A 499 0.24 -19.38 10.77
C ALA A 499 1.05 -20.37 11.62
N GLU A 500 1.52 -21.49 11.04
CA GLU A 500 2.37 -22.44 11.76
C GLU A 500 3.82 -21.95 11.88
N TYR A 501 4.38 -21.29 10.85
CA TYR A 501 5.68 -20.58 11.00
C TYR A 501 5.59 -19.48 12.06
N GLU A 502 4.51 -18.69 12.06
CA GLU A 502 4.26 -17.64 13.05
C GLU A 502 4.20 -18.21 14.47
N ARG A 503 3.51 -19.34 14.70
CA ARG A 503 3.48 -20.02 16.00
C ARG A 503 4.85 -20.50 16.47
N VAL A 504 5.69 -21.02 15.57
CA VAL A 504 7.09 -21.39 15.89
C VAL A 504 7.88 -20.15 16.30
N ALA A 505 7.83 -19.07 15.50
CA ALA A 505 8.53 -17.83 15.81
C ALA A 505 8.01 -17.14 17.10
N LEU A 506 6.71 -17.20 17.39
CA LEU A 506 6.13 -16.64 18.60
C LEU A 506 6.51 -17.42 19.86
N ALA A 507 6.67 -18.75 19.78
CA ALA A 507 7.20 -19.55 20.89
C ALA A 507 8.64 -19.11 21.25
N ASP A 508 9.49 -18.91 20.24
CA ASP A 508 10.85 -18.39 20.43
C ASP A 508 10.87 -16.95 20.97
N VAL A 509 9.99 -16.06 20.50
CA VAL A 509 9.84 -14.70 21.03
C VAL A 509 9.36 -14.70 22.50
N GLN A 510 8.46 -15.61 22.88
CA GLN A 510 8.03 -15.78 24.27
C GLN A 510 9.19 -16.28 25.15
N ALA A 511 9.96 -17.26 24.67
CA ALA A 511 11.16 -17.73 25.37
C ALA A 511 12.18 -16.60 25.57
N LEU A 512 12.49 -15.82 24.52
CA LEU A 512 13.41 -14.68 24.57
C LEU A 512 12.93 -13.54 25.50
N LYS A 513 11.62 -13.36 25.66
CA LYS A 513 11.01 -12.35 26.56
C LYS A 513 10.86 -12.84 28.01
N ALA A 514 11.03 -14.13 28.29
CA ALA A 514 11.01 -14.67 29.64
C ALA A 514 12.25 -14.19 30.44
N LYS A 515 12.03 -13.74 31.68
CA LYS A 515 13.15 -13.41 32.58
C LYS A 515 13.93 -14.70 32.90
N PRO A 516 15.28 -14.72 32.77
CA PRO A 516 16.07 -15.87 33.16
C PRO A 516 15.88 -16.17 34.65
N GLN A 517 15.72 -17.44 34.99
CA GLN A 517 15.68 -17.87 36.39
C GLN A 517 17.08 -17.72 37.01
N ALA A 518 17.16 -17.39 38.30
CA ALA A 518 18.43 -17.18 38.98
C ALA A 518 19.31 -18.45 38.90
N GLY A 519 20.54 -18.29 38.37
CA GLY A 519 21.49 -19.39 38.16
C GLY A 519 21.34 -20.16 36.83
N GLN A 520 20.33 -19.86 36.00
CA GLN A 520 20.19 -20.44 34.66
C GLN A 520 20.73 -19.49 33.58
N PRO A 521 21.29 -20.01 32.46
CA PRO A 521 21.66 -19.18 31.32
C PRO A 521 20.41 -18.56 30.67
N ALA A 522 20.59 -17.42 30.00
CA ALA A 522 19.50 -16.78 29.26
C ALA A 522 18.91 -17.75 28.19
N PRO A 523 17.58 -17.81 28.04
CA PRO A 523 16.93 -18.66 27.06
C PRO A 523 17.43 -18.33 25.64
N LYS A 524 17.83 -19.37 24.91
CA LYS A 524 18.23 -19.26 23.50
C LYS A 524 17.00 -19.55 22.62
N PRO A 525 16.89 -18.92 21.44
CA PRO A 525 15.85 -19.28 20.49
C PRO A 525 16.12 -20.69 19.93
N GLY A 526 15.05 -21.38 19.54
CA GLY A 526 15.11 -22.66 18.87
C GLY A 526 15.79 -22.59 17.50
N LYS A 527 16.20 -23.77 17.00
CA LYS A 527 17.04 -23.90 15.79
C LYS A 527 16.40 -23.36 14.50
N PHE A 528 15.08 -23.20 14.47
CA PHE A 528 14.34 -22.73 13.30
C PHE A 528 13.87 -21.28 13.44
N PHE A 529 14.26 -20.53 14.47
CA PHE A 529 13.74 -19.19 14.72
C PHE A 529 13.92 -18.22 13.55
N LYS A 530 15.11 -18.18 12.95
CA LYS A 530 15.38 -17.35 11.75
C LYS A 530 14.51 -17.82 10.58
N ASP A 531 14.52 -19.11 10.28
CA ASP A 531 13.79 -19.68 9.14
C ASP A 531 12.28 -19.47 9.31
N ALA A 532 11.73 -19.61 10.52
CA ALA A 532 10.31 -19.39 10.82
C ALA A 532 9.89 -17.92 10.66
N LEU A 533 10.70 -16.96 11.12
CA LEU A 533 10.45 -15.54 10.87
C LEU A 533 10.46 -15.22 9.37
N GLU A 534 11.43 -15.75 8.62
CA GLU A 534 11.56 -15.49 7.17
C GLU A 534 10.44 -16.18 6.38
N ASN A 535 10.15 -17.43 6.69
CA ASN A 535 9.15 -18.25 6.01
C ASN A 535 7.71 -17.77 6.29
N ALA A 536 7.43 -17.18 7.45
CA ALA A 536 6.15 -16.51 7.71
C ALA A 536 5.94 -15.31 6.77
N VAL A 537 7.00 -14.52 6.50
CA VAL A 537 6.94 -13.41 5.54
C VAL A 537 6.75 -13.93 4.11
N PHE A 538 7.51 -14.96 3.69
CA PHE A 538 7.32 -15.61 2.38
C PHE A 538 5.87 -16.10 2.18
N ALA A 539 5.31 -16.78 3.19
CA ALA A 539 3.97 -17.34 3.12
C ALA A 539 2.89 -16.24 3.00
N TYR A 540 2.91 -15.24 3.88
CA TYR A 540 1.94 -14.15 3.83
C TYR A 540 2.14 -13.18 2.66
N ASP A 541 3.33 -13.10 2.05
CA ASP A 541 3.56 -12.37 0.80
C ASP A 541 2.77 -12.98 -0.37
N LEU A 542 2.74 -14.32 -0.46
CA LEU A 542 1.96 -15.02 -1.49
C LEU A 542 0.44 -14.89 -1.25
N VAL A 543 -0.02 -14.94 0.00
CA VAL A 543 -1.44 -14.66 0.34
C VAL A 543 -1.82 -13.22 -0.04
N ALA A 544 -0.96 -12.23 0.27
CA ALA A 544 -1.21 -10.84 -0.04
C ALA A 544 -1.23 -10.55 -1.56
N LYS A 545 -0.36 -11.20 -2.36
CA LYS A 545 -0.37 -11.07 -3.83
C LYS A 545 -1.66 -11.59 -4.45
N LYS A 546 -2.12 -12.78 -4.04
CA LYS A 546 -3.39 -13.36 -4.50
C LYS A 546 -4.61 -12.48 -4.16
N LEU A 547 -4.54 -11.75 -3.04
CA LEU A 547 -5.55 -10.75 -2.69
C LEU A 547 -5.41 -9.47 -3.54
N ASP A 548 -4.20 -9.04 -3.88
CA ASP A 548 -3.95 -7.88 -4.75
C ASP A 548 -4.34 -8.11 -6.23
N GLU A 549 -4.32 -9.36 -6.71
CA GLU A 549 -4.83 -9.74 -8.03
C GLU A 549 -6.36 -9.52 -8.15
N THR A 550 -7.08 -9.66 -7.04
CA THR A 550 -8.55 -9.60 -6.97
C THR A 550 -9.06 -8.24 -6.48
N GLU A 551 -8.42 -7.64 -5.47
CA GLU A 551 -8.77 -6.33 -4.92
C GLU A 551 -7.95 -5.17 -5.52
N LYS A 552 -8.50 -4.49 -6.51
CA LYS A 552 -7.89 -3.27 -7.07
C LYS A 552 -8.05 -2.09 -6.11
N ARG A 553 -6.92 -1.45 -5.74
CA ARG A 553 -6.88 -0.24 -4.92
C ARG A 553 -7.76 0.87 -5.51
N GLN A 554 -8.79 1.29 -4.78
CA GLN A 554 -9.62 2.42 -5.16
C GLN A 554 -8.88 3.77 -4.99
N PRO A 555 -9.22 4.82 -5.76
CA PRO A 555 -8.70 6.17 -5.54
C PRO A 555 -9.04 6.69 -4.14
N SER A 556 -8.03 7.14 -3.41
CA SER A 556 -8.13 7.61 -2.02
C SER A 556 -7.52 8.99 -1.86
N ASP A 557 -8.12 9.84 -1.02
CA ASP A 557 -7.46 11.02 -0.45
C ASP A 557 -6.15 10.59 0.26
N PRO A 558 -4.96 11.03 -0.21
CA PRO A 558 -3.69 10.63 0.39
C PRO A 558 -3.55 11.06 1.87
N LYS A 559 -4.31 12.06 2.32
CA LYS A 559 -4.25 12.55 3.71
C LYS A 559 -5.04 11.67 4.69
N LYS A 560 -5.66 10.59 4.20
CA LYS A 560 -6.44 9.63 5.00
C LYS A 560 -5.79 8.24 4.94
N LYS A 561 -5.30 7.78 6.10
CA LYS A 561 -4.80 6.42 6.29
C LYS A 561 -5.92 5.40 6.04
N LEU A 562 -5.61 4.35 5.29
CA LEU A 562 -6.53 3.29 4.92
C LEU A 562 -6.38 2.08 5.86
N ALA A 563 -7.48 1.36 6.10
CA ALA A 563 -7.43 0.09 6.80
C ALA A 563 -6.78 -1.00 5.93
N MET A 564 -5.98 -1.88 6.53
CA MET A 564 -5.44 -3.07 5.85
C MET A 564 -6.43 -4.23 5.98
N ALA A 565 -6.58 -5.02 4.91
CA ALA A 565 -7.29 -6.30 4.98
C ALA A 565 -6.54 -7.28 5.92
N PRO A 566 -7.21 -8.21 6.62
CA PRO A 566 -6.58 -9.09 7.61
C PRO A 566 -5.35 -9.88 7.10
N GLN A 567 -5.38 -10.33 5.85
CA GLN A 567 -4.27 -11.03 5.21
C GLN A 567 -3.05 -10.10 5.01
N ARG A 568 -3.29 -8.85 4.61
CA ARG A 568 -2.23 -7.83 4.50
C ARG A 568 -1.69 -7.43 5.87
N GLN A 569 -2.55 -7.38 6.90
CA GLN A 569 -2.15 -7.13 8.28
C GLN A 569 -1.22 -8.25 8.81
N LYS A 570 -1.52 -9.53 8.56
CA LYS A 570 -0.63 -10.66 8.89
C LYS A 570 0.76 -10.52 8.26
N LEU A 571 0.83 -10.13 6.98
CA LEU A 571 2.11 -9.83 6.31
C LEU A 571 2.84 -8.66 6.99
N ALA A 572 2.13 -7.58 7.34
CA ALA A 572 2.73 -6.43 8.03
C ALA A 572 3.38 -6.85 9.36
N GLU A 573 2.65 -7.61 10.18
CA GLU A 573 3.12 -8.07 11.49
C GLU A 573 4.27 -9.09 11.40
N ALA A 574 4.23 -10.00 10.42
CA ALA A 574 5.35 -10.92 10.15
C ALA A 574 6.62 -10.15 9.72
N CYS A 575 6.49 -9.15 8.84
CA CYS A 575 7.60 -8.28 8.46
C CYS A 575 8.15 -7.51 9.66
N GLN A 576 7.29 -6.91 10.49
CA GLN A 576 7.70 -6.20 11.71
C GLN A 576 8.50 -7.12 12.64
N ARG A 577 8.03 -8.37 12.87
CA ARG A 577 8.73 -9.38 13.68
C ARG A 577 10.09 -9.77 13.09
N TYR A 578 10.20 -9.96 11.78
CA TYR A 578 11.50 -10.22 11.14
C TYR A 578 12.47 -9.04 11.37
N LEU A 579 12.00 -7.80 11.22
CA LEU A 579 12.85 -6.61 11.38
C LEU A 579 13.24 -6.34 12.85
N GLU A 580 12.42 -6.75 13.82
CA GLU A 580 12.71 -6.70 15.27
C GLU A 580 13.76 -7.74 15.68
N TYR A 581 13.61 -9.00 15.25
CA TYR A 581 14.45 -10.13 15.71
C TYR A 581 15.61 -10.51 14.78
N GLN A 582 15.60 -10.06 13.52
CA GLN A 582 16.69 -10.23 12.54
C GLN A 582 17.20 -8.88 12.01
N PRO A 583 17.64 -7.92 12.85
CA PRO A 583 18.13 -6.60 12.42
C PRO A 583 19.46 -6.63 11.63
N ARG A 584 20.00 -7.83 11.37
CA ARG A 584 21.13 -8.10 10.47
C ARG A 584 20.84 -9.33 9.57
N GLY A 585 19.57 -9.66 9.36
CA GLY A 585 19.14 -10.76 8.51
C GLY A 585 19.46 -10.48 7.04
N GLU A 586 19.76 -11.53 6.27
CA GLU A 586 20.09 -11.44 4.85
C GLU A 586 18.97 -10.81 4.01
N LYS A 587 17.71 -10.91 4.46
CA LYS A 587 16.52 -10.34 3.82
C LYS A 587 15.99 -9.06 4.45
N TRP A 588 16.78 -8.40 5.30
CA TRP A 588 16.34 -7.20 6.02
C TRP A 588 15.85 -6.09 5.07
N VAL A 589 16.54 -5.85 3.95
CA VAL A 589 16.22 -4.75 3.04
C VAL A 589 14.94 -5.01 2.26
N GLU A 590 14.76 -6.23 1.75
CA GLU A 590 13.57 -6.63 0.98
C GLU A 590 12.32 -6.71 1.88
N VAL A 591 12.47 -7.21 3.11
CA VAL A 591 11.38 -7.25 4.11
C VAL A 591 11.01 -5.83 4.58
N ALA A 592 12.00 -4.97 4.84
CA ALA A 592 11.76 -3.56 5.18
C ALA A 592 11.04 -2.83 4.05
N TYR A 593 11.47 -3.05 2.79
CA TYR A 593 10.83 -2.44 1.63
C TYR A 593 9.39 -2.94 1.45
N LYS A 594 9.14 -4.23 1.65
CA LYS A 594 7.81 -4.84 1.54
C LYS A 594 6.84 -4.25 2.56
N LEU A 595 7.28 -4.10 3.82
CA LEU A 595 6.52 -3.41 4.86
C LEU A 595 6.30 -1.92 4.56
N ALA A 596 7.34 -1.21 4.11
CA ALA A 596 7.26 0.20 3.76
C ALA A 596 6.28 0.46 2.60
N ASN A 597 6.34 -0.35 1.54
CA ASN A 597 5.42 -0.32 0.40
C ASN A 597 3.98 -0.65 0.85
N LEU A 598 3.81 -1.61 1.76
CA LEU A 598 2.50 -1.92 2.32
C LEU A 598 1.90 -0.75 3.11
N HIS A 599 2.70 -0.08 3.95
CA HIS A 599 2.29 1.16 4.63
C HIS A 599 1.96 2.29 3.63
N TYR A 600 2.83 2.53 2.65
CA TYR A 600 2.66 3.54 1.60
C TYR A 600 1.38 3.32 0.77
N ARG A 601 1.07 2.07 0.41
CA ARG A 601 -0.16 1.71 -0.33
C ARG A 601 -1.44 1.94 0.48
N HIS A 602 -1.35 2.03 1.80
CA HIS A 602 -2.45 2.35 2.72
C HIS A 602 -2.34 3.77 3.29
N ASN A 603 -1.59 4.69 2.65
CA ASN A 603 -1.38 6.08 3.06
C ASN A 603 -0.81 6.25 4.49
N ALA A 604 -0.17 5.22 5.04
CA ALA A 604 0.59 5.26 6.29
C ALA A 604 1.99 5.84 6.01
N PHE A 605 2.03 7.08 5.56
CA PHE A 605 3.22 7.67 4.93
C PHE A 605 4.36 7.96 5.90
N GLY A 606 4.10 8.12 7.20
CA GLY A 606 5.17 8.24 8.21
C GLY A 606 5.92 6.91 8.34
N GLU A 607 5.18 5.85 8.68
CA GLU A 607 5.71 4.50 8.87
C GLU A 607 6.40 3.95 7.61
N ALA A 608 5.89 4.31 6.43
CA ALA A 608 6.55 4.01 5.16
C ALA A 608 7.86 4.80 4.97
N SER A 609 7.84 6.11 5.21
CA SER A 609 9.00 6.98 4.97
C SER A 609 10.16 6.68 5.92
N ASP A 610 9.87 6.30 7.17
CA ASP A 610 10.91 5.89 8.14
C ASP A 610 11.67 4.65 7.63
N LEU A 611 10.96 3.62 7.16
CA LEU A 611 11.56 2.40 6.63
C LEU A 611 12.29 2.64 5.30
N PHE A 612 11.68 3.34 4.34
CA PHE A 612 12.33 3.70 3.07
C PHE A 612 13.58 4.58 3.29
N THR A 613 13.54 5.49 4.27
CA THR A 613 14.70 6.31 4.65
C THR A 613 15.85 5.45 5.15
N ARG A 614 15.58 4.48 6.04
CA ARG A 614 16.60 3.55 6.53
C ARG A 614 17.20 2.71 5.41
N ILE A 615 16.39 2.22 4.48
CA ILE A 615 16.89 1.51 3.29
C ILE A 615 17.80 2.41 2.44
N ALA A 616 17.41 3.67 2.21
CA ALA A 616 18.17 4.62 1.40
C ALA A 616 19.45 5.15 2.07
N LEU A 617 19.52 5.19 3.42
CA LEU A 617 20.67 5.74 4.16
C LEU A 617 21.57 4.68 4.78
N ASP A 618 21.01 3.61 5.35
CA ASP A 618 21.76 2.55 6.05
C ASP A 618 22.25 1.48 5.05
N HIS A 619 21.54 1.28 3.94
CA HIS A 619 21.86 0.29 2.89
C HIS A 619 22.05 0.91 1.48
N PRO A 620 22.83 2.00 1.32
CA PRO A 620 22.84 2.84 0.11
C PRO A 620 23.42 2.18 -1.15
N GLN A 621 23.92 0.94 -1.06
CA GLN A 621 24.41 0.14 -2.19
C GLN A 621 23.40 -0.93 -2.65
N HIS A 622 22.32 -1.16 -1.91
CA HIS A 622 21.31 -2.15 -2.25
C HIS A 622 20.40 -1.63 -3.36
N GLU A 623 20.02 -2.48 -4.33
CA GLU A 623 19.26 -2.03 -5.51
C GLU A 623 17.94 -1.30 -5.17
N LEU A 624 17.30 -1.64 -4.05
CA LEU A 624 16.08 -0.99 -3.54
C LEU A 624 16.30 0.39 -2.90
N ALA A 625 17.54 0.80 -2.59
CA ALA A 625 17.84 2.10 -1.96
C ALA A 625 17.47 3.27 -2.87
N GLY A 626 17.77 3.16 -4.17
CA GLY A 626 17.35 4.15 -5.18
C GLY A 626 15.83 4.36 -5.24
N TYR A 627 15.06 3.26 -5.28
CA TYR A 627 13.60 3.31 -5.27
C TYR A 627 13.04 3.85 -3.95
N SER A 628 13.66 3.50 -2.82
CA SER A 628 13.25 3.93 -1.49
C SER A 628 13.39 5.45 -1.32
N ALA A 629 14.50 6.03 -1.77
CA ALA A 629 14.71 7.48 -1.76
C ALA A 629 13.60 8.21 -2.55
N ASN A 630 13.25 7.72 -3.74
CA ASN A 630 12.16 8.30 -4.54
C ASN A 630 10.78 8.14 -3.90
N LEU A 631 10.51 7.03 -3.19
CA LEU A 631 9.22 6.82 -2.50
C LEU A 631 9.06 7.66 -1.22
N VAL A 632 10.15 8.01 -0.52
CA VAL A 632 10.11 9.03 0.55
C VAL A 632 9.68 10.37 -0.04
N LEU A 633 10.27 10.77 -1.17
CA LEU A 633 9.94 12.03 -1.83
C LEU A 633 8.51 12.06 -2.36
N ASP A 634 8.02 10.96 -2.94
CA ASP A 634 6.63 10.87 -3.39
C ASP A 634 5.64 10.86 -2.22
N ALA A 635 5.96 10.23 -1.09
CA ALA A 635 5.11 10.27 0.11
C ALA A 635 4.88 11.71 0.63
N TYR A 636 5.93 12.53 0.74
CA TYR A 636 5.79 13.93 1.13
C TYR A 636 5.14 14.79 0.03
N ASN A 637 5.39 14.50 -1.26
CA ASN A 637 4.70 15.11 -2.41
C ASN A 637 3.18 14.86 -2.39
N LEU A 638 2.74 13.63 -2.09
CA LEU A 638 1.33 13.26 -1.95
C LEU A 638 0.64 13.93 -0.75
N LEU A 639 1.37 14.19 0.33
CA LEU A 639 0.91 15.02 1.45
C LEU A 639 0.90 16.53 1.12
N GLY A 640 1.64 16.94 0.10
CA GLY A 640 1.88 18.35 -0.25
C GLY A 640 2.87 19.05 0.68
N ASP A 641 3.76 18.31 1.35
CA ASP A 641 4.79 18.86 2.24
C ASP A 641 6.08 19.13 1.47
N TRP A 642 6.08 20.25 0.74
CA TRP A 642 7.21 20.63 -0.11
C TRP A 642 8.50 20.93 0.67
N ARG A 643 8.39 21.24 1.97
CA ARG A 643 9.55 21.45 2.85
C ARG A 643 10.28 20.13 3.08
N ASN A 644 9.55 19.06 3.44
CA ASN A 644 10.15 17.74 3.61
C ASN A 644 10.62 17.15 2.27
N VAL A 645 9.89 17.34 1.16
CA VAL A 645 10.41 16.95 -0.18
C VAL A 645 11.77 17.61 -0.45
N ASN A 646 11.90 18.92 -0.20
CA ASN A 646 13.16 19.63 -0.46
C ASN A 646 14.30 19.21 0.48
N GLY A 647 13.99 19.03 1.76
CA GLY A 647 14.96 18.61 2.78
C GLY A 647 15.51 17.21 2.55
N TRP A 648 14.63 16.24 2.28
CA TRP A 648 15.03 14.87 1.96
C TRP A 648 15.76 14.77 0.62
N ALA A 649 15.32 15.51 -0.41
CA ALA A 649 15.99 15.46 -1.71
C ALA A 649 17.45 15.96 -1.62
N LYS A 650 17.70 17.04 -0.86
CA LYS A 650 19.06 17.51 -0.53
C LYS A 650 19.85 16.43 0.24
N ARG A 651 19.28 15.86 1.30
CA ARG A 651 19.93 14.84 2.13
C ARG A 651 20.31 13.57 1.34
N PHE A 652 19.49 13.17 0.36
CA PHE A 652 19.83 12.07 -0.55
C PHE A 652 20.88 12.48 -1.60
N TYR A 653 20.84 13.71 -2.12
CA TYR A 653 21.83 14.24 -3.06
C TYR A 653 23.24 14.34 -2.44
N ASP A 654 23.32 14.75 -1.18
CA ASP A 654 24.59 14.86 -0.45
C ASP A 654 25.15 13.49 0.00
N ASN A 655 24.33 12.43 -0.03
CA ASN A 655 24.78 11.06 0.29
C ASN A 655 25.60 10.46 -0.86
N ARG A 656 26.92 10.71 -0.82
CA ARG A 656 27.90 10.21 -1.81
C ARG A 656 27.82 8.70 -2.07
N ALA A 657 27.47 7.87 -1.08
CA ALA A 657 27.37 6.43 -1.26
C ALA A 657 26.14 6.05 -2.09
N LEU A 658 24.98 6.64 -1.77
CA LEU A 658 23.72 6.45 -2.50
C LEU A 658 23.86 6.94 -3.95
N ILE A 659 24.46 8.11 -4.16
CA ILE A 659 24.69 8.67 -5.51
C ILE A 659 25.72 7.87 -6.32
N ALA A 660 26.73 7.27 -5.69
CA ALA A 660 27.69 6.42 -6.39
C ALA A 660 27.08 5.08 -6.83
N ALA A 661 26.20 4.49 -6.00
CA ALA A 661 25.49 3.25 -6.32
C ALA A 661 24.32 3.44 -7.30
N HIS A 662 23.66 4.60 -7.24
CA HIS A 662 22.51 4.93 -8.09
C HIS A 662 22.71 6.26 -8.85
N PRO A 663 23.61 6.33 -9.85
CA PRO A 663 23.95 7.60 -10.52
C PRO A 663 22.77 8.37 -11.11
N GLN A 664 21.72 7.66 -11.55
CA GLN A 664 20.48 8.26 -12.09
C GLN A 664 19.77 9.17 -11.07
N LEU A 665 19.83 8.84 -9.78
CA LEU A 665 19.24 9.68 -8.72
C LEU A 665 19.84 11.09 -8.71
N LYS A 666 21.08 11.31 -9.17
CA LYS A 666 21.72 12.62 -9.05
C LYS A 666 20.96 13.69 -9.83
N ASP A 667 20.60 13.40 -11.07
CA ASP A 667 19.91 14.34 -11.95
C ASP A 667 18.43 14.45 -11.58
N ASP A 668 17.81 13.36 -11.11
CA ASP A 668 16.44 13.34 -10.59
C ASP A 668 16.31 14.19 -9.32
N LEU A 669 17.18 13.98 -8.33
CA LEU A 669 17.22 14.74 -7.09
C LEU A 669 17.54 16.21 -7.35
N SER A 670 18.44 16.54 -8.28
CA SER A 670 18.68 17.94 -8.68
C SER A 670 17.39 18.61 -9.19
N ARG A 671 16.65 17.93 -10.07
CA ARG A 671 15.35 18.42 -10.58
C ARG A 671 14.31 18.55 -9.46
N VAL A 672 14.23 17.58 -8.55
CA VAL A 672 13.30 17.62 -7.41
C VAL A 672 13.68 18.74 -6.43
N ILE A 673 14.96 18.99 -6.16
CA ILE A 673 15.42 20.09 -5.31
C ILE A 673 14.98 21.45 -5.90
N GLU A 674 15.18 21.67 -7.20
CA GLU A 674 14.74 22.90 -7.87
C GLU A 674 13.21 23.06 -7.81
N GLN A 675 12.45 22.02 -8.18
CA GLN A 675 10.99 22.07 -8.24
C GLN A 675 10.34 22.22 -6.84
N SER A 676 10.81 21.47 -5.85
CA SER A 676 10.29 21.56 -4.47
C SER A 676 10.67 22.87 -3.79
N ALA A 677 11.86 23.43 -4.06
CA ALA A 677 12.21 24.77 -3.58
C ALA A 677 11.24 25.81 -4.14
N PHE A 678 10.93 25.75 -5.44
CA PHE A 678 9.93 26.62 -6.07
C PHE A 678 8.55 26.46 -5.41
N LYS A 679 8.12 25.23 -5.09
CA LYS A 679 6.84 24.98 -4.38
C LYS A 679 6.81 25.48 -2.93
N VAL A 680 7.93 25.45 -2.20
CA VAL A 680 8.02 26.06 -0.86
C VAL A 680 7.81 27.58 -0.92
N ILE A 681 8.20 28.23 -2.02
CA ILE A 681 7.97 29.67 -2.23
C ILE A 681 6.49 29.94 -2.56
N GLU A 682 5.85 29.10 -3.39
CA GLU A 682 4.40 29.17 -3.64
C GLU A 682 3.55 29.00 -2.34
N GLU A 683 4.09 28.39 -1.28
CA GLU A 683 3.39 28.37 0.01
C GLU A 683 3.39 29.73 0.71
N LYS A 684 4.45 30.54 0.55
CA LYS A 684 4.50 31.91 1.08
C LYS A 684 3.53 32.83 0.35
N GLU A 685 3.36 32.68 -0.97
CA GLU A 685 2.28 33.34 -1.73
C GLU A 685 0.91 33.03 -1.12
N LYS A 686 0.63 31.75 -0.82
CA LYS A 686 -0.64 31.29 -0.24
C LYS A 686 -0.84 31.77 1.20
N ALA A 687 0.24 31.95 1.96
CA ALA A 687 0.25 32.57 3.28
C ALA A 687 0.22 34.11 3.24
N GLN A 688 0.12 34.72 2.05
CA GLN A 688 0.13 36.17 1.81
C GLN A 688 1.43 36.89 2.21
N ASP A 689 2.52 36.15 2.46
CA ASP A 689 3.87 36.68 2.64
C ASP A 689 4.49 36.98 1.27
N PHE A 690 3.92 37.95 0.55
CA PHE A 690 4.33 38.28 -0.81
C PHE A 690 5.77 38.85 -0.86
N VAL A 691 6.19 39.63 0.13
CA VAL A 691 7.58 40.15 0.19
C VAL A 691 8.56 39.00 0.43
N GLY A 692 8.31 38.15 1.42
CA GLY A 692 9.16 37.01 1.72
C GLY A 692 9.06 35.86 0.70
N ALA A 693 8.05 35.85 -0.18
CA ALA A 693 8.00 35.02 -1.38
C ALA A 693 8.89 35.61 -2.48
N ALA A 694 8.73 36.89 -2.80
CA ALA A 694 9.52 37.58 -3.82
C ALA A 694 11.03 37.53 -3.54
N GLU A 695 11.44 37.74 -2.28
CA GLU A 695 12.84 37.61 -1.87
C GLU A 695 13.38 36.18 -2.06
N GLN A 696 12.59 35.16 -1.77
CA GLN A 696 13.02 33.76 -1.97
C GLN A 696 13.01 33.33 -3.44
N TYR A 697 12.13 33.88 -4.28
CA TYR A 697 12.22 33.70 -5.74
C TYR A 697 13.48 34.36 -6.33
N LEU A 698 13.86 35.54 -5.85
CA LEU A 698 15.13 36.18 -6.25
C LEU A 698 16.35 35.41 -5.74
N ALA A 699 16.30 34.87 -4.53
CA ALA A 699 17.34 33.96 -4.01
C ALA A 699 17.43 32.69 -4.89
N PHE A 700 16.31 32.04 -5.19
CA PHE A 700 16.25 30.86 -6.07
C PHE A 700 16.93 31.13 -7.42
N ALA A 701 16.62 32.24 -8.09
CA ALA A 701 17.18 32.55 -9.40
C ALA A 701 18.61 33.13 -9.37
N ARG A 702 19.11 33.50 -8.19
CA ARG A 702 20.53 33.78 -7.92
C ARG A 702 21.31 32.48 -7.70
N ASP A 703 20.75 31.55 -6.94
CA ASP A 703 21.42 30.34 -6.46
C ASP A 703 21.38 29.18 -7.48
N TRP A 704 20.32 29.12 -8.32
CA TRP A 704 20.20 28.23 -9.48
C TRP A 704 20.07 29.02 -10.80
N PRO A 705 21.09 29.82 -11.20
CA PRO A 705 20.96 30.78 -12.31
C PRO A 705 20.79 30.14 -13.70
N THR A 706 21.10 28.85 -13.83
CA THR A 706 20.93 28.02 -15.04
C THR A 706 19.62 27.22 -15.06
N SER A 707 18.83 27.25 -13.97
CA SER A 707 17.55 26.54 -13.90
C SER A 707 16.56 27.05 -14.94
N ARG A 708 15.77 26.14 -15.52
CA ARG A 708 14.61 26.49 -16.37
C ARG A 708 13.53 27.25 -15.60
N LEU A 709 13.54 27.21 -14.26
CA LEU A 709 12.62 27.94 -13.40
C LEU A 709 13.15 29.33 -13.00
N ALA A 710 14.44 29.64 -13.18
CA ALA A 710 15.02 30.91 -12.78
C ALA A 710 14.39 32.15 -13.46
N PRO A 711 14.06 32.15 -14.77
CA PRO A 711 13.33 33.26 -15.38
C PRO A 711 11.92 33.42 -14.78
N THR A 712 11.22 32.30 -14.57
CA THR A 712 9.87 32.30 -13.98
C THR A 712 9.88 32.80 -12.53
N ALA A 713 10.91 32.47 -11.75
CA ALA A 713 11.10 32.99 -10.40
C ALA A 713 11.32 34.52 -10.40
N TYR A 714 12.20 35.06 -11.25
CA TYR A 714 12.35 36.51 -11.41
C TYR A 714 11.02 37.20 -11.76
N TYR A 715 10.23 36.60 -12.66
CA TYR A 715 8.93 37.15 -13.03
C TYR A 715 7.91 37.07 -11.88
N ASN A 716 7.78 35.92 -11.20
CA ASN A 716 6.89 35.74 -10.06
C ASN A 716 7.23 36.71 -8.93
N ALA A 717 8.52 36.91 -8.62
CA ALA A 717 8.95 37.92 -7.65
C ALA A 717 8.41 39.31 -7.98
N SER A 718 8.39 39.71 -9.27
CA SER A 718 7.79 40.98 -9.66
C SER A 718 6.27 41.03 -9.45
N VAL A 719 5.56 39.92 -9.68
CA VAL A 719 4.10 39.81 -9.45
C VAL A 719 3.78 39.89 -7.95
N ASP A 720 4.58 39.25 -7.11
CA ASP A 720 4.43 39.34 -5.66
C ASP A 720 4.78 40.73 -5.12
N TYR A 721 5.77 41.43 -5.68
CA TYR A 721 5.97 42.85 -5.38
C TYR A 721 4.76 43.71 -5.77
N VAL A 722 4.05 43.43 -6.89
CA VAL A 722 2.77 44.11 -7.18
C VAL A 722 1.72 43.81 -6.11
N ARG A 723 1.55 42.54 -5.71
CA ARG A 723 0.62 42.13 -4.64
C ARG A 723 0.95 42.74 -3.28
N ALA A 724 2.23 42.98 -3.00
CA ALA A 724 2.73 43.69 -1.82
C ALA A 724 2.61 45.23 -1.93
N HIS A 725 1.96 45.77 -2.97
CA HIS A 725 1.86 47.20 -3.29
C HIS A 725 3.22 47.90 -3.53
N ARG A 726 4.26 47.13 -3.87
CA ARG A 726 5.63 47.58 -4.18
C ARG A 726 5.86 47.64 -5.69
N LEU A 727 5.10 48.50 -6.38
CA LEU A 727 5.25 48.75 -7.82
C LEU A 727 6.66 49.20 -8.19
N ASP A 728 7.34 49.95 -7.30
CA ASP A 728 8.73 50.35 -7.42
C ASP A 728 9.67 49.15 -7.62
N ARG A 729 9.55 48.13 -6.76
CA ARG A 729 10.35 46.90 -6.84
C ARG A 729 9.89 46.01 -8.00
N ALA A 730 8.59 45.96 -8.29
CA ALA A 730 8.08 45.18 -9.42
C ALA A 730 8.66 45.67 -10.76
N MET A 731 8.71 46.99 -10.98
CA MET A 731 9.29 47.58 -12.19
C MET A 731 10.80 47.33 -12.32
N GLU A 732 11.54 47.48 -11.22
CA GLU A 732 12.99 47.24 -11.15
C GLU A 732 13.33 45.78 -11.49
N ILE A 733 12.64 44.82 -10.87
CA ILE A 733 12.85 43.38 -11.09
C ILE A 733 12.44 42.97 -12.51
N ARG A 734 11.43 43.60 -13.11
CA ARG A 734 11.06 43.38 -14.53
C ARG A 734 12.08 43.93 -15.50
N GLU A 735 12.68 45.10 -15.25
CA GLU A 735 13.75 45.58 -16.14
C GLU A 735 15.02 44.73 -15.99
N GLN A 736 15.36 44.26 -14.78
CA GLN A 736 16.41 43.24 -14.59
C GLN A 736 16.08 41.93 -15.34
N PHE A 737 14.83 41.48 -15.31
CA PHE A 737 14.38 40.33 -16.10
C PHE A 737 14.56 40.57 -17.60
N LEU A 738 14.16 41.73 -18.12
CA LEU A 738 14.28 42.09 -19.54
C LEU A 738 15.74 42.17 -20.00
N GLN A 739 16.65 42.62 -19.13
CA GLN A 739 18.09 42.64 -19.40
C GLN A 739 18.71 41.23 -19.36
N ARG A 740 18.30 40.39 -18.41
CA ARG A 740 18.90 39.06 -18.17
C ARG A 740 18.29 37.93 -19.02
N TYR A 741 17.03 38.07 -19.43
CA TYR A 741 16.26 37.07 -20.18
C TYR A 741 15.50 37.66 -21.39
N PRO A 742 16.13 38.48 -22.25
CA PRO A 742 15.46 39.27 -23.30
C PRO A 742 14.70 38.44 -24.35
N THR A 743 15.06 37.16 -24.53
CA THR A 743 14.47 36.23 -25.50
C THR A 743 13.42 35.29 -24.88
N HIS A 744 13.21 35.33 -23.56
CA HIS A 744 12.32 34.40 -22.86
C HIS A 744 10.84 34.67 -23.14
N THR A 745 9.99 33.65 -23.02
CA THR A 745 8.53 33.72 -23.26
C THR A 745 7.81 34.78 -22.44
N LEU A 746 8.35 35.11 -21.25
CA LEU A 746 7.80 36.13 -20.35
C LEU A 746 8.36 37.55 -20.60
N ALA A 747 9.27 37.75 -21.55
CA ALA A 747 9.80 39.09 -21.89
C ALA A 747 8.74 40.03 -22.50
N PRO A 748 7.89 39.60 -23.48
CA PRO A 748 6.79 40.43 -23.97
C PRO A 748 5.86 40.86 -22.84
N LYS A 749 5.53 39.93 -21.94
CA LYS A 749 4.67 40.20 -20.80
C LYS A 749 5.32 41.17 -19.82
N SER A 750 6.57 40.93 -19.41
CA SER A 750 7.31 41.82 -18.48
C SER A 750 7.46 43.25 -19.02
N LEU A 751 7.62 43.40 -20.34
CA LEU A 751 7.68 44.69 -21.03
C LEU A 751 6.34 45.43 -21.01
N TYR A 752 5.24 44.71 -21.26
CA TYR A 752 3.88 45.27 -21.23
C TYR A 752 3.42 45.59 -19.80
N ASP A 753 3.63 44.65 -18.85
CA ASP A 753 3.34 44.83 -17.42
C ASP A 753 4.15 46.01 -16.82
N ASN A 754 5.31 46.38 -17.39
CA ASN A 754 6.06 47.59 -17.04
C ASN A 754 5.46 48.86 -17.67
N ALA A 755 4.94 48.80 -18.89
CA ALA A 755 4.26 49.93 -19.51
C ALA A 755 3.00 50.32 -18.70
N GLU A 756 2.20 49.34 -18.30
CA GLU A 756 1.04 49.52 -17.40
C GLU A 756 1.46 50.03 -16.01
N ALA A 757 2.57 49.55 -15.45
CA ALA A 757 3.06 50.03 -14.16
C ALA A 757 3.53 51.50 -14.21
N TYR A 758 4.19 51.92 -15.31
CA TYR A 758 4.55 53.32 -15.52
C TYR A 758 3.32 54.22 -15.75
N GLU A 759 2.31 53.74 -16.47
CA GLU A 759 1.01 54.42 -16.62
C GLU A 759 0.32 54.62 -15.26
N ALA A 760 0.28 53.57 -14.42
CA ALA A 760 -0.34 53.60 -13.10
C ALA A 760 0.32 54.56 -12.10
N VAL A 761 1.61 54.88 -12.28
CA VAL A 761 2.33 55.91 -11.49
C VAL A 761 2.44 57.26 -12.21
N ALA A 762 1.67 57.46 -13.30
CA ALA A 762 1.64 58.66 -14.13
C ALA A 762 2.97 59.04 -14.83
N ASP A 763 3.91 58.10 -14.97
CA ASP A 763 5.10 58.28 -15.81
C ASP A 763 4.77 57.94 -17.27
N PHE A 764 3.95 58.79 -17.88
CA PHE A 764 3.47 58.61 -19.25
C PHE A 764 4.61 58.59 -20.29
N GLY A 765 5.77 59.16 -19.96
CA GLY A 765 6.97 59.13 -20.80
C GLY A 765 7.53 57.72 -20.91
N ARG A 766 7.88 57.11 -19.77
CA ARG A 766 8.36 55.72 -19.74
C ARG A 766 7.28 54.73 -20.15
N ALA A 767 6.00 54.97 -19.83
CA ALA A 767 4.90 54.15 -20.32
C ALA A 767 4.88 54.10 -21.86
N ALA A 768 4.91 55.27 -22.53
CA ALA A 768 4.96 55.35 -23.98
C ALA A 768 6.22 54.67 -24.56
N ASP A 769 7.40 54.86 -23.95
CA ASP A 769 8.64 54.17 -24.38
C ASP A 769 8.49 52.64 -24.34
N HIS A 770 7.82 52.08 -23.31
CA HIS A 770 7.65 50.63 -23.16
C HIS A 770 6.57 50.06 -24.08
N TYR A 771 5.46 50.79 -24.28
CA TYR A 771 4.45 50.43 -25.28
C TYR A 771 5.02 50.48 -26.72
N GLU A 772 5.85 51.49 -27.05
CA GLU A 772 6.56 51.56 -28.33
C GLU A 772 7.56 50.40 -28.50
N ARG A 773 8.36 50.08 -27.47
CA ARG A 773 9.24 48.89 -27.45
C ARG A 773 8.44 47.60 -27.75
N TYR A 774 7.28 47.41 -27.09
CA TYR A 774 6.44 46.23 -27.29
C TYR A 774 5.90 46.14 -28.72
N PHE A 775 5.33 47.23 -29.25
CA PHE A 775 4.79 47.27 -30.61
C PHE A 775 5.87 46.99 -31.66
N GLN A 776 7.06 47.60 -31.55
CA GLN A 776 8.14 47.37 -32.53
C GLN A 776 8.67 45.94 -32.46
N ALA A 777 8.77 45.35 -31.27
CA ALA A 777 9.20 43.97 -31.09
C ALA A 777 8.17 42.97 -31.67
N TRP A 778 6.88 43.19 -31.44
CA TRP A 778 5.80 42.46 -32.12
C TRP A 778 5.90 42.61 -33.65
N ARG A 779 6.05 43.83 -34.16
CA ARG A 779 6.11 44.12 -35.60
C ARG A 779 7.34 43.48 -36.27
N ALA A 780 8.44 43.33 -35.55
CA ALA A 780 9.63 42.63 -36.00
C ALA A 780 9.46 41.09 -35.98
N ALA A 781 8.76 40.54 -34.97
CA ALA A 781 8.44 39.12 -34.91
C ALA A 781 7.48 38.70 -36.04
N SER A 782 6.39 39.45 -36.23
CA SER A 782 5.36 39.17 -37.26
C SER A 782 5.82 39.35 -38.70
N ARG A 783 7.05 39.84 -38.93
CA ARG A 783 7.66 39.99 -40.27
C ARG A 783 8.61 38.84 -40.65
N ARG A 784 8.78 37.83 -39.80
CA ARG A 784 9.58 36.62 -40.10
C ARG A 784 8.68 35.52 -40.64
N GLU A 785 8.73 35.29 -41.95
CA GLU A 785 8.19 34.06 -42.54
C GLU A 785 8.91 32.82 -42.00
N PRO A 786 8.23 31.66 -41.86
CA PRO A 786 8.88 30.40 -41.56
C PRO A 786 9.73 29.94 -42.76
N PRO A 787 10.97 29.45 -42.55
CA PRO A 787 11.82 29.02 -43.65
C PRO A 787 11.28 27.74 -44.32
N PRO A 788 11.37 27.60 -45.65
CA PRO A 788 10.96 26.38 -46.35
C PRO A 788 11.90 25.21 -46.00
N ALA A 789 11.34 24.01 -45.88
CA ALA A 789 12.08 22.82 -45.46
C ALA A 789 13.04 22.32 -46.56
N ALA A 790 14.35 22.49 -46.34
CA ALA A 790 15.41 22.04 -47.26
C ALA A 790 16.25 20.88 -46.68
N LYS A 791 16.53 19.86 -47.50
CA LYS A 791 17.36 18.70 -47.12
C LYS A 791 18.85 19.06 -47.23
N GLY A 792 19.57 18.87 -46.12
CA GLY A 792 20.87 19.51 -45.90
C GLY A 792 22.09 19.02 -46.69
N LYS A 793 23.19 19.74 -46.47
CA LYS A 793 24.54 19.18 -46.28
C LYS A 793 25.39 20.18 -45.48
N ALA A 794 26.32 19.67 -44.67
CA ALA A 794 27.15 20.49 -43.80
C ALA A 794 28.45 20.96 -44.49
N ARG A 795 28.88 22.19 -44.15
CA ARG A 795 30.28 22.64 -44.13
C ARG A 795 30.44 23.59 -42.96
N GLY A 796 31.56 23.49 -42.24
CA GLY A 796 31.73 24.16 -40.94
C GLY A 796 32.74 25.31 -40.96
N GLY A 797 32.72 26.11 -39.89
CA GLY A 797 33.73 27.09 -39.53
C GLY A 797 33.75 27.27 -38.01
N LYS A 798 34.94 27.44 -37.42
CA LYS A 798 35.09 27.70 -35.97
C LYS A 798 35.28 29.20 -35.72
N ALA A 799 34.52 29.75 -34.78
CA ALA A 799 34.82 30.97 -34.03
C ALA A 799 34.38 30.74 -32.57
N ALA A 800 34.96 31.47 -31.61
CA ALA A 800 34.99 31.04 -30.21
C ALA A 800 34.15 31.89 -29.23
N ALA A 801 33.59 31.19 -28.23
CA ALA A 801 33.31 31.59 -26.84
C ALA A 801 32.99 33.07 -26.50
N ALA A 802 31.81 33.31 -25.87
CA ALA A 802 31.72 33.34 -24.38
C ALA A 802 30.51 34.12 -23.82
N VAL A 803 29.35 33.47 -23.68
CA VAL A 803 28.49 33.51 -22.46
C VAL A 803 27.81 32.14 -22.37
N ALA A 804 27.52 31.63 -21.16
CA ALA A 804 26.73 30.41 -21.01
C ALA A 804 25.25 30.68 -21.33
N GLU A 805 24.74 30.15 -22.44
CA GLU A 805 23.32 30.26 -22.78
C GLU A 805 22.45 29.49 -21.78
N ALA A 806 21.52 30.20 -21.13
CA ALA A 806 20.38 29.56 -20.50
C ALA A 806 19.54 28.86 -21.60
N PRO A 807 18.93 27.70 -21.32
CA PRO A 807 18.24 26.90 -22.33
C PRO A 807 17.13 27.71 -23.02
N ALA A 808 17.30 27.95 -24.32
CA ALA A 808 16.36 28.73 -25.12
C ALA A 808 14.95 28.11 -25.07
N GLY A 809 14.01 28.84 -24.48
CA GLY A 809 12.59 28.51 -24.56
C GLY A 809 12.05 28.70 -25.99
N PRO A 810 10.77 28.34 -26.25
CA PRO A 810 10.11 28.74 -27.47
C PRO A 810 10.13 30.28 -27.60
N PRO A 811 10.17 30.83 -28.84
CA PRO A 811 10.38 32.25 -29.06
C PRO A 811 9.33 33.12 -28.36
N ALA A 812 9.76 34.27 -27.87
CA ALA A 812 8.92 35.28 -27.23
C ALA A 812 7.66 35.59 -28.05
N VAL A 813 6.49 35.20 -27.52
CA VAL A 813 5.18 35.37 -28.18
C VAL A 813 4.61 36.74 -27.83
N TYR A 814 4.44 37.58 -28.85
CA TYR A 814 3.80 38.89 -28.70
C TYR A 814 2.33 38.80 -29.16
N GLU A 815 1.40 39.15 -28.28
CA GLU A 815 -0.03 39.24 -28.61
C GLU A 815 -0.31 40.45 -29.52
N GLU A 816 -0.94 40.22 -30.67
CA GLU A 816 -1.31 41.28 -31.62
C GLU A 816 -2.25 42.32 -31.02
N LYS A 817 -3.25 41.88 -30.24
CA LYS A 817 -4.17 42.82 -29.55
C LYS A 817 -3.40 43.78 -28.63
N LYS A 818 -2.47 43.27 -27.83
CA LYS A 818 -1.61 44.12 -26.98
C LYS A 818 -0.70 45.04 -27.79
N ALA A 819 -0.27 44.64 -29.00
CA ALA A 819 0.52 45.53 -29.86
C ALA A 819 -0.34 46.67 -30.43
N ASN A 820 -1.61 46.38 -30.74
CA ASN A 820 -2.63 47.36 -31.13
C ASN A 820 -2.92 48.33 -29.97
N ASP A 821 -3.29 47.80 -28.80
CA ASP A 821 -3.53 48.54 -27.56
C ASP A 821 -2.32 49.44 -27.21
N ALA A 822 -1.09 48.88 -27.28
CA ALA A 822 0.16 49.57 -26.97
C ALA A 822 0.43 50.79 -27.88
N ILE A 823 0.37 50.65 -29.21
CA ILE A 823 0.73 51.76 -30.09
C ILE A 823 -0.35 52.87 -30.07
N VAL A 824 -1.61 52.53 -29.77
CA VAL A 824 -2.66 53.51 -29.47
C VAL A 824 -2.36 54.25 -28.16
N ASN A 825 -2.02 53.53 -27.09
CA ASN A 825 -1.63 54.13 -25.81
C ASN A 825 -0.40 55.05 -25.94
N ALA A 826 0.62 54.61 -26.68
CA ALA A 826 1.78 55.44 -26.99
C ALA A 826 1.38 56.72 -27.74
N ALA A 827 0.64 56.64 -28.84
CA ALA A 827 0.18 57.81 -29.58
C ALA A 827 -0.62 58.80 -28.71
N VAL A 828 -1.47 58.27 -27.84
CA VAL A 828 -2.25 59.01 -26.83
C VAL A 828 -1.34 59.73 -25.82
N PHE A 829 -0.41 59.02 -25.18
CA PHE A 829 0.47 59.59 -24.16
C PHE A 829 1.47 60.59 -24.75
N ARG A 830 2.05 60.30 -25.92
CA ARG A 830 2.89 61.25 -26.67
C ARG A 830 2.11 62.54 -27.00
N ALA A 831 0.85 62.44 -27.40
CA ALA A 831 0.01 63.61 -27.66
C ALA A 831 -0.33 64.39 -26.38
N GLY A 832 -0.57 63.72 -25.24
CA GLY A 832 -0.76 64.36 -23.94
C GLY A 832 0.49 65.12 -23.47
N LEU A 833 1.67 64.50 -23.64
CA LEU A 833 2.99 65.08 -23.34
C LEU A 833 3.44 66.16 -24.34
N ARG A 834 2.63 66.46 -25.37
CA ARG A 834 2.94 67.41 -26.46
C ARG A 834 4.15 67.00 -27.32
N GLU A 835 4.54 65.73 -27.31
CA GLU A 835 5.58 65.15 -28.16
C GLU A 835 5.04 64.91 -29.58
N TRP A 836 4.57 65.95 -30.26
CA TRP A 836 3.74 65.87 -31.47
C TRP A 836 4.32 64.98 -32.58
N ALA A 837 5.63 65.03 -32.81
CA ALA A 837 6.29 64.20 -33.81
C ALA A 837 6.29 62.70 -33.46
N LYS A 838 6.43 62.35 -32.17
CA LYS A 838 6.30 60.96 -31.70
C LYS A 838 4.84 60.50 -31.75
N ALA A 839 3.90 61.38 -31.39
CA ALA A 839 2.46 61.11 -31.49
C ALA A 839 2.03 60.84 -32.95
N GLU A 840 2.50 61.65 -33.90
CA GLU A 840 2.27 61.43 -35.33
C GLU A 840 2.92 60.11 -35.78
N ALA A 841 4.16 59.83 -35.38
CA ALA A 841 4.86 58.59 -35.75
C ALA A 841 4.15 57.32 -35.24
N ALA A 842 3.70 57.31 -33.98
CA ALA A 842 2.91 56.21 -33.41
C ALA A 842 1.54 56.08 -34.09
N THR A 843 0.87 57.21 -34.38
CA THR A 843 -0.43 57.21 -35.08
C THR A 843 -0.31 56.68 -36.50
N ARG A 844 0.74 57.05 -37.24
CA ARG A 844 1.07 56.45 -38.56
C ARG A 844 1.41 54.97 -38.43
N ALA A 845 2.24 54.58 -37.45
CA ALA A 845 2.63 53.19 -37.25
C ALA A 845 1.43 52.27 -36.96
N TYR A 846 0.40 52.76 -36.27
CA TYR A 846 -0.90 52.09 -36.17
C TYR A 846 -1.54 51.94 -37.55
N LEU A 847 -1.73 53.05 -38.28
CA LEU A 847 -2.51 53.09 -39.53
C LEU A 847 -1.84 52.32 -40.68
N ASP A 848 -0.51 52.29 -40.74
CA ASP A 848 0.28 51.47 -41.66
C ASP A 848 0.11 49.96 -41.41
N THR A 849 -0.26 49.58 -40.18
CA THR A 849 -0.29 48.19 -39.71
C THR A 849 -1.71 47.64 -39.71
N TRP A 850 -2.68 48.41 -39.20
CA TRP A 850 -4.10 48.08 -39.19
C TRP A 850 -4.93 49.19 -39.87
N PRO A 851 -4.80 49.38 -41.21
CA PRO A 851 -5.51 50.43 -41.95
C PRO A 851 -7.04 50.33 -41.89
N ASN A 852 -7.55 49.15 -41.52
CA ASN A 852 -8.96 48.81 -41.33
C ASN A 852 -9.26 48.31 -39.88
N GLY A 853 -8.33 48.48 -38.93
CA GLY A 853 -8.53 48.06 -37.53
C GLY A 853 -9.58 48.91 -36.80
N PRO A 854 -10.01 48.50 -35.58
CA PRO A 854 -11.10 49.16 -34.85
C PRO A 854 -10.86 50.66 -34.65
N ASP A 855 -9.64 51.03 -34.26
CA ASP A 855 -9.26 52.43 -34.06
C ASP A 855 -8.88 53.18 -35.32
N ALA A 856 -8.91 52.57 -36.51
CA ALA A 856 -8.44 53.23 -37.73
C ALA A 856 -9.19 54.54 -38.02
N ARG A 857 -10.52 54.59 -37.79
CA ARG A 857 -11.31 55.83 -37.87
C ARG A 857 -10.89 56.86 -36.81
N ARG A 858 -10.64 56.43 -35.57
CA ARG A 858 -10.22 57.31 -34.44
C ARG A 858 -8.83 57.91 -34.70
N MET A 859 -7.87 57.06 -35.05
CA MET A 859 -6.47 57.40 -35.29
C MET A 859 -6.30 58.23 -36.58
N PHE A 860 -7.07 57.95 -37.63
CA PHE A 860 -7.00 58.75 -38.87
C PHE A 860 -7.60 60.16 -38.69
N ARG A 861 -8.60 60.32 -37.81
CA ARG A 861 -9.09 61.65 -37.39
C ARG A 861 -8.07 62.38 -36.49
N SER A 862 -7.43 61.66 -35.56
CA SER A 862 -6.48 62.29 -34.63
C SER A 862 -5.24 62.86 -35.34
N LEU A 863 -4.85 62.37 -36.52
CA LEU A 863 -3.86 63.03 -37.37
C LEU A 863 -4.26 64.46 -37.76
N ALA A 864 -5.53 64.70 -38.09
CA ALA A 864 -6.01 66.06 -38.42
C ALA A 864 -5.91 66.98 -37.19
N ASP A 865 -6.27 66.46 -36.02
CA ASP A 865 -6.16 67.18 -34.75
C ASP A 865 -4.69 67.45 -34.35
N LEU A 866 -3.78 66.53 -34.67
CA LEU A 866 -2.33 66.72 -34.50
C LEU A 866 -1.76 67.75 -35.47
N TYR A 867 -2.21 67.79 -36.74
CA TYR A 867 -1.79 68.84 -37.68
C TYR A 867 -2.34 70.22 -37.27
N GLY A 868 -3.61 70.30 -36.86
CA GLY A 868 -4.24 71.54 -36.39
C GLY A 868 -3.55 72.11 -35.14
N LYS A 869 -3.23 71.25 -34.16
CA LYS A 869 -2.40 71.62 -32.97
C LYS A 869 -0.99 72.07 -33.33
N GLN A 870 -0.45 71.64 -34.47
CA GLN A 870 0.84 72.08 -35.02
C GLN A 870 0.72 73.27 -36.00
N GLY A 871 -0.48 73.82 -36.22
CA GLY A 871 -0.72 74.91 -37.19
C GLY A 871 -0.60 74.50 -38.66
N GLN A 872 -0.51 73.21 -38.97
CA GLN A 872 -0.26 72.67 -40.31
C GLN A 872 -1.55 72.57 -41.14
N ALA A 873 -2.22 73.71 -41.35
CA ALA A 873 -3.54 73.81 -41.99
C ALA A 873 -3.65 73.06 -43.33
N SER A 874 -2.62 73.13 -44.19
CA SER A 874 -2.58 72.43 -45.48
C SER A 874 -2.33 70.91 -45.39
N ARG A 875 -2.12 70.37 -44.19
CA ARG A 875 -2.17 68.92 -43.90
C ARG A 875 -3.46 68.56 -43.19
N GLU A 876 -3.93 69.39 -42.25
CA GLU A 876 -5.24 69.22 -41.61
C GLU A 876 -6.38 69.15 -42.64
N LEU A 877 -6.40 70.08 -43.60
CA LEU A 877 -7.38 70.13 -44.69
C LEU A 877 -7.44 68.79 -45.46
N ARG A 878 -6.30 68.32 -45.99
CA ARG A 878 -6.23 67.05 -46.73
C ARG A 878 -6.60 65.86 -45.88
N GLN A 879 -6.18 65.81 -44.62
CA GLN A 879 -6.52 64.73 -43.70
C GLN A 879 -8.02 64.68 -43.40
N LEU A 880 -8.72 65.83 -43.37
CA LEU A 880 -10.18 65.91 -43.23
C LEU A 880 -10.90 65.53 -44.52
N GLU A 881 -10.40 65.94 -45.69
CA GLU A 881 -10.93 65.55 -47.00
C GLU A 881 -10.80 64.03 -47.23
N GLU A 882 -9.64 63.45 -46.93
CA GLU A 882 -9.42 62.00 -46.95
C GLU A 882 -10.27 61.26 -45.89
N PHE A 883 -10.46 61.85 -44.70
CA PHE A 883 -11.34 61.29 -43.67
C PHE A 883 -12.80 61.26 -44.12
N GLN A 884 -13.26 62.29 -44.84
CA GLN A 884 -14.60 62.31 -45.43
C GLN A 884 -14.79 61.20 -46.46
N LEU A 885 -13.83 61.03 -47.37
CA LEU A 885 -13.87 59.99 -48.39
C LEU A 885 -13.81 58.57 -47.81
N LYS A 886 -12.99 58.35 -46.76
CA LYS A 886 -12.68 57.01 -46.25
C LYS A 886 -13.57 56.56 -45.08
N TYR A 887 -13.95 57.46 -44.18
CA TYR A 887 -14.56 57.10 -42.88
C TYR A 887 -15.88 57.81 -42.54
N ALA A 888 -16.16 59.01 -43.05
CA ALA A 888 -17.36 59.78 -42.69
C ALA A 888 -18.65 59.30 -43.38
N ARG A 889 -19.02 58.03 -43.13
CA ARG A 889 -20.31 57.44 -43.59
C ARG A 889 -21.50 57.89 -42.75
N ASP A 890 -21.24 58.40 -41.54
CA ASP A 890 -22.21 59.01 -40.65
C ASP A 890 -22.44 60.47 -41.06
N PRO A 891 -23.70 60.90 -41.30
CA PRO A 891 -24.05 62.31 -41.55
C PRO A 891 -23.44 63.30 -40.57
N GLU A 892 -23.29 62.97 -39.28
CA GLU A 892 -22.74 63.90 -38.30
C GLU A 892 -21.21 64.07 -38.45
N ASP A 893 -20.46 62.99 -38.66
CA ASP A 893 -19.00 63.04 -38.95
C ASP A 893 -18.70 63.83 -40.23
N TRP A 894 -19.52 63.67 -41.27
CA TRP A 894 -19.31 64.37 -42.54
C TRP A 894 -19.52 65.89 -42.38
N MET A 895 -20.59 66.28 -41.67
CA MET A 895 -20.91 67.69 -41.40
C MET A 895 -19.87 68.37 -40.49
N ASP A 896 -19.36 67.69 -39.44
CA ASP A 896 -18.25 68.19 -38.60
C ASP A 896 -16.99 68.45 -39.44
N ALA A 897 -16.60 67.48 -40.28
CA ALA A 897 -15.46 67.64 -41.15
C ALA A 897 -15.68 68.74 -42.20
N GLN A 898 -16.89 68.91 -42.76
CA GLN A 898 -17.21 70.02 -43.68
C GLN A 898 -17.07 71.36 -42.95
N GLN A 899 -17.51 71.46 -41.69
CA GLN A 899 -17.40 72.68 -40.89
C GLN A 899 -15.94 73.07 -40.61
N ARG A 900 -15.09 72.08 -40.30
CA ARG A 900 -13.64 72.29 -40.15
C ARG A 900 -12.97 72.68 -41.47
N ILE A 901 -13.31 72.00 -42.57
CA ILE A 901 -12.82 72.31 -43.92
C ILE A 901 -13.18 73.75 -44.31
N ALA A 902 -14.44 74.16 -44.11
CA ALA A 902 -14.89 75.53 -44.39
C ALA A 902 -14.11 76.56 -43.55
N ALA A 903 -13.97 76.34 -42.24
CA ALA A 903 -13.23 77.23 -41.35
C ALA A 903 -11.73 77.32 -41.68
N ILE A 904 -11.11 76.25 -42.20
CA ILE A 904 -9.73 76.27 -42.72
C ILE A 904 -9.67 77.04 -44.05
N GLN A 905 -10.66 76.89 -44.93
CA GLN A 905 -10.77 77.63 -46.19
C GLN A 905 -10.94 79.14 -45.94
N GLU A 906 -11.77 79.56 -44.98
CA GLU A 906 -11.90 80.96 -44.56
C GLU A 906 -10.58 81.51 -43.99
N LYS A 907 -9.93 80.79 -43.06
CA LYS A 907 -8.65 81.20 -42.45
C LYS A 907 -7.48 81.26 -43.44
N SER A 908 -7.56 80.54 -44.55
CA SER A 908 -6.60 80.60 -45.66
C SER A 908 -6.98 81.61 -46.75
N GLY A 909 -8.01 82.44 -46.51
CA GLY A 909 -8.46 83.49 -47.43
C GLY A 909 -9.32 83.00 -48.60
N ASN A 910 -9.60 81.70 -48.69
CA ASN A 910 -10.35 81.08 -49.80
C ASN A 910 -11.87 81.07 -49.50
N GLY A 911 -12.44 82.25 -49.30
CA GLY A 911 -13.87 82.42 -49.01
C GLY A 911 -14.79 81.81 -50.08
N ALA A 912 -14.37 81.81 -51.35
CA ALA A 912 -15.12 81.20 -52.45
C ALA A 912 -15.09 79.65 -52.44
N ALA A 913 -14.12 79.01 -51.77
CA ALA A 913 -14.21 77.59 -51.44
C ALA A 913 -15.13 77.38 -50.22
N ALA A 914 -14.92 78.14 -49.14
CA ALA A 914 -15.70 78.02 -47.92
C ALA A 914 -17.22 78.18 -48.16
N GLN A 915 -17.63 79.18 -48.95
CA GLN A 915 -19.04 79.40 -49.29
C GLN A 915 -19.66 78.19 -50.03
N ARG A 916 -18.91 77.53 -50.92
CA ARG A 916 -19.36 76.29 -51.59
C ARG A 916 -19.45 75.12 -50.62
N THR A 917 -18.51 75.00 -49.68
CA THR A 917 -18.53 73.99 -48.60
C THR A 917 -19.76 74.21 -47.68
N TYR A 918 -20.05 75.45 -47.28
CA TYR A 918 -21.28 75.81 -46.53
C TYR A 918 -22.56 75.48 -47.31
N GLN A 919 -22.63 75.87 -48.59
CA GLN A 919 -23.78 75.56 -49.45
C GLN A 919 -23.98 74.06 -49.67
N ALA A 920 -22.90 73.28 -49.84
CA ALA A 920 -22.95 71.83 -49.95
C ALA A 920 -23.49 71.19 -48.66
N GLY A 921 -22.99 71.63 -47.49
CA GLY A 921 -23.50 71.23 -46.19
C GLY A 921 -24.99 71.53 -45.99
N TYR A 922 -25.43 72.73 -46.38
CA TYR A 922 -26.84 73.12 -46.26
C TYR A 922 -27.75 72.37 -47.24
N ALA A 923 -27.30 72.13 -48.47
CA ALA A 923 -28.01 71.29 -49.43
C ALA A 923 -28.09 69.82 -48.96
N TYR A 924 -27.06 69.32 -48.28
CA TYR A 924 -27.05 67.99 -47.66
C TYR A 924 -28.03 67.91 -46.48
N TRP A 925 -28.02 68.90 -45.58
CA TRP A 925 -28.95 69.00 -44.44
C TRP A 925 -30.42 69.06 -44.90
N ARG A 926 -30.75 69.91 -45.88
CA ARG A 926 -32.11 70.00 -46.44
C ARG A 926 -32.64 68.66 -46.99
N ARG A 927 -31.76 67.73 -47.36
CA ARG A 927 -32.09 66.37 -47.83
C ARG A 927 -32.08 65.30 -46.73
N ASN A 928 -31.56 65.60 -45.54
CA ASN A 928 -31.31 64.64 -44.45
C ASN A 928 -31.65 65.20 -43.07
N ARG A 929 -32.66 66.09 -42.97
CA ARG A 929 -32.96 66.90 -41.78
C ARG A 929 -33.03 66.09 -40.49
N ASP A 930 -33.68 64.92 -40.54
CA ASP A 930 -33.93 64.07 -39.37
C ASP A 930 -32.70 63.23 -38.93
N LYS A 931 -31.64 63.22 -39.74
CA LYS A 931 -30.40 62.46 -39.50
C LYS A 931 -29.27 63.33 -38.95
N VAL A 932 -29.33 64.65 -39.16
CA VAL A 932 -28.31 65.60 -38.70
C VAL A 932 -28.76 66.21 -37.37
N LYS A 933 -28.14 65.76 -36.28
CA LYS A 933 -28.38 66.30 -34.93
C LYS A 933 -27.52 67.53 -34.67
N GLU A 934 -27.58 68.03 -33.43
CA GLU A 934 -26.97 69.27 -32.96
C GLU A 934 -25.52 69.51 -33.43
N ARG A 935 -24.67 68.47 -33.45
CA ARG A 935 -23.26 68.57 -33.87
C ARG A 935 -23.08 69.03 -35.32
N GLY A 936 -24.01 68.67 -36.21
CA GLY A 936 -23.97 69.08 -37.61
C GLY A 936 -24.66 70.42 -37.92
N LEU A 937 -25.31 71.06 -36.94
CA LEU A 937 -26.08 72.28 -37.18
C LEU A 937 -25.22 73.54 -37.29
N GLY A 938 -23.98 73.55 -36.80
CA GLY A 938 -23.06 74.71 -36.90
C GLY A 938 -22.85 75.16 -38.34
N LEU A 939 -22.49 74.21 -39.22
CA LEU A 939 -22.37 74.40 -40.66
C LEU A 939 -23.65 74.93 -41.31
N VAL A 940 -24.81 74.41 -40.88
CA VAL A 940 -26.14 74.76 -41.41
C VAL A 940 -26.50 76.21 -41.05
N ALA A 941 -26.32 76.60 -39.80
CA ALA A 941 -26.63 77.95 -39.35
C ALA A 941 -25.71 79.00 -39.98
N GLN A 942 -24.42 78.70 -40.13
CA GLN A 942 -23.48 79.58 -40.83
C GLN A 942 -23.84 79.72 -42.32
N ALA A 943 -24.24 78.62 -42.99
CA ALA A 943 -24.70 78.67 -44.38
C ALA A 943 -25.98 79.50 -44.55
N MET A 944 -26.98 79.29 -43.69
CA MET A 944 -28.24 80.05 -43.71
C MET A 944 -28.02 81.54 -43.43
N TYR A 945 -27.12 81.89 -42.50
CA TYR A 945 -26.73 83.28 -42.28
C TYR A 945 -26.14 83.92 -43.55
N LEU A 946 -25.19 83.22 -44.21
CA LEU A 946 -24.51 83.73 -45.40
C LEU A 946 -25.41 83.87 -46.63
N GLU A 947 -26.47 83.06 -46.77
CA GLU A 947 -27.46 83.23 -47.84
C GLU A 947 -28.29 84.53 -47.70
N LEU A 948 -28.51 85.01 -46.47
CA LEU A 948 -29.35 86.20 -46.20
C LEU A 948 -28.62 87.54 -46.38
N GLU A 949 -27.29 87.55 -46.42
CA GLU A 949 -26.50 88.79 -46.50
C GLU A 949 -26.75 89.59 -47.80
N ASP A 950 -27.01 88.91 -48.92
CA ASP A 950 -27.34 89.56 -50.19
C ASP A 950 -28.75 90.17 -50.17
N ASP A 951 -29.73 89.51 -49.55
CA ASP A 951 -31.08 90.07 -49.38
C ASP A 951 -31.11 91.23 -48.38
N PHE A 952 -30.27 91.19 -47.33
CA PHE A 952 -30.03 92.36 -46.48
C PHE A 952 -29.37 93.51 -47.26
N GLY A 953 -28.40 93.20 -48.13
CA GLY A 953 -27.76 94.15 -49.03
C GLY A 953 -28.71 94.78 -50.07
N LYS A 954 -29.77 94.08 -50.48
CA LYS A 954 -30.87 94.63 -51.30
C LYS A 954 -31.79 95.53 -50.48
N TYR A 955 -32.06 95.16 -49.22
CA TYR A 955 -32.91 95.90 -48.30
C TYR A 955 -32.32 97.25 -47.86
N ASP A 956 -31.01 97.31 -47.54
CA ASP A 956 -30.36 98.53 -47.05
C ASP A 956 -30.43 99.65 -48.11
N LYS A 957 -30.30 99.27 -49.40
CA LYS A 957 -30.40 100.16 -50.57
C LYS A 957 -31.77 100.81 -50.79
N ILE A 958 -32.83 100.38 -50.10
CA ILE A 958 -34.16 101.01 -50.21
C ILE A 958 -34.16 102.34 -49.44
N THR A 959 -34.24 103.46 -50.14
CA THR A 959 -34.28 104.82 -49.54
C THR A 959 -35.72 105.33 -49.37
N LEU A 960 -35.87 106.40 -48.59
CA LEU A 960 -37.12 107.15 -48.44
C LEU A 960 -37.06 108.55 -49.08
N ASP A 961 -36.00 108.85 -49.83
CA ASP A 961 -35.88 110.06 -50.64
C ASP A 961 -36.71 109.92 -51.93
N VAL A 962 -38.01 110.14 -51.79
CA VAL A 962 -39.00 110.13 -52.86
C VAL A 962 -39.98 111.29 -52.69
N ALA A 963 -40.61 111.74 -53.77
CA ALA A 963 -41.63 112.79 -53.69
C ALA A 963 -42.78 112.39 -52.75
N PRO A 964 -43.41 113.35 -52.02
CA PRO A 964 -44.32 113.05 -50.90
C PRO A 964 -45.42 112.01 -51.20
N ASN A 965 -45.98 112.06 -52.42
CA ASN A 965 -47.02 111.13 -52.88
C ASN A 965 -46.60 109.64 -52.86
N TYR A 966 -45.30 109.35 -52.93
CA TYR A 966 -44.74 107.99 -52.93
C TYR A 966 -44.16 107.54 -51.59
N LEU A 967 -43.94 108.46 -50.64
CA LEU A 967 -43.29 108.17 -49.35
C LEU A 967 -44.03 107.06 -48.59
N LYS A 968 -45.37 107.15 -48.53
CA LYS A 968 -46.23 106.13 -47.91
C LYS A 968 -46.07 104.73 -48.53
N ALA A 969 -45.83 104.64 -49.84
CA ALA A 969 -45.62 103.37 -50.53
C ALA A 969 -44.23 102.79 -50.25
N GLN A 970 -43.17 103.62 -50.26
CA GLN A 970 -41.82 103.15 -49.93
C GLN A 970 -41.69 102.71 -48.47
N LEU A 971 -42.35 103.40 -47.53
CA LEU A 971 -42.46 102.96 -46.13
C LEU A 971 -43.04 101.54 -46.03
N GLN A 972 -44.10 101.23 -46.79
CA GLN A 972 -44.71 99.90 -46.84
C GLN A 972 -43.83 98.86 -47.56
N VAL A 973 -42.94 99.25 -48.47
CA VAL A 973 -41.98 98.33 -49.12
C VAL A 973 -40.81 98.02 -48.19
N LYS A 974 -40.14 99.03 -47.61
CA LYS A 974 -39.03 98.83 -46.67
C LYS A 974 -39.52 98.09 -45.41
N GLY A 975 -40.70 98.42 -44.88
CA GLY A 975 -41.28 97.69 -43.74
C GLY A 975 -41.56 96.21 -44.02
N ARG A 976 -42.17 95.87 -45.15
CA ARG A 976 -42.39 94.45 -45.53
C ARG A 976 -41.09 93.69 -45.77
N LYS A 977 -40.09 94.33 -46.38
CA LYS A 977 -38.77 93.71 -46.59
C LYS A 977 -37.98 93.53 -45.30
N LEU A 978 -38.08 94.45 -44.34
CA LEU A 978 -37.50 94.28 -43.01
C LEU A 978 -38.11 93.07 -42.29
N LYS A 979 -39.45 92.91 -42.29
CA LYS A 979 -40.10 91.77 -41.64
C LYS A 979 -39.73 90.43 -42.29
N GLN A 980 -39.61 90.37 -43.62
CA GLN A 980 -39.09 89.17 -44.31
C GLN A 980 -37.68 88.78 -43.85
N LEU A 981 -36.80 89.76 -43.61
CA LEU A 981 -35.45 89.52 -43.08
C LEU A 981 -35.46 89.15 -41.60
N GLU A 982 -36.30 89.80 -40.79
CA GLU A 982 -36.50 89.48 -39.36
C GLU A 982 -36.90 88.01 -39.16
N ASP A 983 -37.88 87.53 -39.92
CA ASP A 983 -38.33 86.14 -39.84
C ASP A 983 -37.25 85.15 -40.32
N ALA A 984 -36.54 85.48 -41.40
CA ALA A 984 -35.50 84.62 -41.97
C ALA A 984 -34.24 84.52 -41.09
N TYR A 985 -33.75 85.64 -40.54
CA TYR A 985 -32.69 85.63 -39.53
C TYR A 985 -33.16 84.94 -38.24
N GLY A 986 -34.45 85.03 -37.89
CA GLY A 986 -35.06 84.27 -36.80
C GLY A 986 -34.89 82.75 -36.94
N GLU A 987 -34.97 82.19 -38.14
CA GLU A 987 -34.69 80.75 -38.38
C GLU A 987 -33.22 80.38 -38.12
N VAL A 988 -32.27 81.28 -38.39
CA VAL A 988 -30.85 81.08 -38.03
C VAL A 988 -30.68 81.00 -36.51
N VAL A 989 -31.34 81.89 -35.76
CA VAL A 989 -31.29 81.93 -34.29
C VAL A 989 -31.89 80.65 -33.68
N LYS A 990 -32.97 80.10 -34.26
CA LYS A 990 -33.61 78.86 -33.81
C LYS A 990 -32.70 77.63 -33.84
N LEU A 991 -31.62 77.64 -34.64
CA LEU A 991 -30.62 76.57 -34.66
C LEU A 991 -29.64 76.61 -33.47
N LYS A 992 -29.71 77.64 -32.62
CA LYS A 992 -28.91 77.83 -31.38
C LYS A 992 -27.39 77.78 -31.55
N GLN A 993 -26.90 78.02 -32.76
CA GLN A 993 -25.47 78.03 -33.05
C GLN A 993 -24.91 79.43 -32.78
N ALA A 994 -24.06 79.55 -31.75
CA ALA A 994 -23.61 80.82 -31.17
C ALA A 994 -23.25 81.90 -32.21
N GLY A 995 -22.21 81.67 -33.02
CA GLY A 995 -21.72 82.66 -33.99
C GLY A 995 -22.79 83.16 -34.98
N PRO A 996 -23.44 82.27 -35.74
CA PRO A 996 -24.53 82.63 -36.65
C PRO A 996 -25.72 83.30 -35.96
N ALA A 997 -26.14 82.83 -34.78
CA ALA A 997 -27.27 83.38 -34.05
C ALA A 997 -27.01 84.83 -33.58
N ILE A 998 -25.81 85.10 -33.05
CA ILE A 998 -25.38 86.45 -32.66
C ILE A 998 -25.37 87.39 -33.88
N CYS A 999 -24.85 86.94 -35.02
CA CYS A 999 -24.83 87.74 -36.24
C CYS A 999 -26.22 87.97 -36.83
N ALA A 1000 -27.11 86.98 -36.77
CA ALA A 1000 -28.50 87.11 -37.18
C ALA A 1000 -29.25 88.16 -36.32
N LEU A 1001 -29.12 88.10 -34.98
CA LEU A 1001 -29.71 89.10 -34.07
C LEU A 1001 -29.17 90.51 -34.33
N TYR A 1002 -27.85 90.65 -34.54
CA TYR A 1002 -27.22 91.93 -34.92
C TYR A 1002 -27.81 92.47 -36.23
N LYS A 1003 -28.03 91.60 -37.25
CA LYS A 1003 -28.64 92.01 -38.52
C LYS A 1003 -30.11 92.41 -38.39
N ILE A 1004 -30.87 91.79 -37.48
CA ILE A 1004 -32.23 92.25 -37.15
C ILE A 1004 -32.19 93.67 -36.57
N GLY A 1005 -31.36 93.90 -35.54
CA GLY A 1005 -31.19 95.23 -34.94
C GLY A 1005 -30.71 96.28 -35.95
N LEU A 1006 -29.74 95.93 -36.79
CA LEU A 1006 -29.23 96.80 -37.86
C LEU A 1006 -30.29 97.09 -38.92
N GLY A 1007 -31.17 96.13 -39.25
CA GLY A 1007 -32.29 96.37 -40.16
C GLY A 1007 -33.23 97.45 -39.64
N TYR A 1008 -33.59 97.38 -38.35
CA TYR A 1008 -34.40 98.41 -37.69
C TYR A 1008 -33.67 99.77 -37.61
N GLU A 1009 -32.36 99.79 -37.30
CA GLU A 1009 -31.53 101.00 -37.31
C GLU A 1009 -31.56 101.69 -38.69
N ARG A 1010 -31.39 100.92 -39.76
CA ARG A 1010 -31.40 101.42 -41.13
C ARG A 1010 -32.77 101.87 -41.61
N PHE A 1011 -33.85 101.38 -41.00
CA PHE A 1011 -35.18 101.95 -41.24
C PHE A 1011 -35.36 103.29 -40.52
N ALA A 1012 -35.02 103.38 -39.23
CA ALA A 1012 -35.08 104.62 -38.46
C ALA A 1012 -34.23 105.73 -39.10
N ARG A 1013 -32.97 105.43 -39.46
CA ARG A 1013 -32.07 106.37 -40.14
C ARG A 1013 -32.62 106.85 -41.48
N ALA A 1014 -33.25 105.96 -42.26
CA ALA A 1014 -33.90 106.35 -43.51
C ALA A 1014 -35.10 107.27 -43.30
N LEU A 1015 -35.80 107.15 -42.16
CA LEU A 1015 -36.94 108.00 -41.79
C LEU A 1015 -36.48 109.41 -41.36
N HIS A 1016 -35.42 109.50 -40.55
CA HIS A 1016 -34.75 110.79 -40.25
C HIS A 1016 -34.21 111.50 -41.50
N ALA A 1017 -33.74 110.73 -42.47
CA ALA A 1017 -33.26 111.22 -43.75
C ALA A 1017 -34.38 111.54 -44.78
N ALA A 1018 -35.66 111.38 -44.41
CA ALA A 1018 -36.77 111.67 -45.33
C ALA A 1018 -36.81 113.17 -45.71
N PRO A 1019 -37.06 113.49 -46.99
CA PRO A 1019 -37.01 114.87 -47.46
C PRO A 1019 -38.12 115.73 -46.82
N ILE A 1020 -37.78 116.99 -46.57
CA ILE A 1020 -38.72 118.02 -46.09
C ILE A 1020 -39.66 118.41 -47.24
N PRO A 1021 -41.01 118.29 -47.08
CA PRO A 1021 -41.98 118.74 -48.07
C PRO A 1021 -41.77 120.21 -48.45
N ARG A 1022 -41.93 120.53 -49.75
CA ARG A 1022 -41.63 121.87 -50.30
C ARG A 1022 -42.48 122.95 -49.67
N GLU A 1023 -43.71 122.58 -49.30
CA GLU A 1023 -44.79 123.37 -48.76
C GLU A 1023 -44.44 123.95 -47.38
N ILE A 1024 -43.70 123.19 -46.56
CA ILE A 1024 -43.28 123.61 -45.22
C ILE A 1024 -41.83 124.14 -45.17
N ARG A 1025 -41.02 123.88 -46.20
CA ARG A 1025 -39.57 124.14 -46.21
C ARG A 1025 -39.17 125.58 -45.91
N GLY A 1026 -40.05 126.55 -46.22
CA GLY A 1026 -39.85 127.97 -45.92
C GLY A 1026 -40.25 128.41 -44.50
N ASN A 1027 -41.01 127.61 -43.76
CA ASN A 1027 -41.42 127.91 -42.38
C ASN A 1027 -40.65 127.02 -41.40
N LYS A 1028 -39.68 127.61 -40.70
CA LYS A 1028 -38.81 126.90 -39.74
C LYS A 1028 -39.59 126.10 -38.69
N ALA A 1029 -40.70 126.65 -38.17
CA ALA A 1029 -41.52 125.96 -37.16
C ALA A 1029 -42.21 124.71 -37.72
N PHE A 1030 -42.69 124.74 -38.96
CA PHE A 1030 -43.27 123.54 -39.60
C PHE A 1030 -42.20 122.52 -40.00
N VAL A 1031 -40.97 122.96 -40.34
CA VAL A 1031 -39.83 122.04 -40.55
C VAL A 1031 -39.42 121.36 -39.24
N GLU A 1032 -39.44 122.07 -38.12
CA GLU A 1032 -39.15 121.53 -36.80
C GLU A 1032 -40.25 120.55 -36.35
N GLU A 1033 -41.53 120.90 -36.53
CA GLU A 1033 -42.68 120.01 -36.28
C GLU A 1033 -42.65 118.73 -37.13
N TYR A 1034 -42.41 118.83 -38.44
CA TYR A 1034 -42.31 117.65 -39.32
C TYR A 1034 -41.13 116.75 -38.94
N ARG A 1035 -40.00 117.33 -38.50
CA ARG A 1035 -38.87 116.55 -37.97
C ARG A 1035 -39.19 115.90 -36.63
N ALA A 1036 -39.95 116.57 -35.76
CA ALA A 1036 -40.44 115.99 -34.51
C ALA A 1036 -41.38 114.80 -34.78
N GLN A 1037 -42.29 114.91 -35.75
CA GLN A 1037 -43.17 113.81 -36.16
C GLN A 1037 -42.40 112.63 -36.81
N LEU A 1038 -41.38 112.91 -37.64
CA LEU A 1038 -40.49 111.85 -38.16
C LEU A 1038 -39.69 111.16 -37.04
N THR A 1039 -39.27 111.92 -36.02
CA THR A 1039 -38.58 111.38 -34.83
C THR A 1039 -39.52 110.50 -34.00
N GLN A 1040 -40.72 111.00 -33.70
CA GLN A 1040 -41.75 110.23 -32.99
C GLN A 1040 -42.12 108.93 -33.73
N ALA A 1041 -42.13 108.97 -35.07
CA ALA A 1041 -42.34 107.80 -35.91
C ALA A 1041 -41.11 106.88 -36.03
N SER A 1042 -39.89 107.35 -35.72
CA SER A 1042 -38.67 106.53 -35.68
C SER A 1042 -38.48 105.83 -34.33
N GLU A 1043 -38.92 106.40 -33.21
CA GLU A 1043 -38.77 105.81 -31.86
C GLU A 1043 -39.16 104.32 -31.75
N PRO A 1044 -40.23 103.79 -32.40
CA PRO A 1044 -40.57 102.37 -32.31
C PRO A 1044 -39.57 101.48 -33.08
N LEU A 1045 -38.98 102.02 -34.14
CA LEU A 1045 -37.94 101.36 -34.93
C LEU A 1045 -36.60 101.41 -34.17
N GLU A 1046 -36.26 102.53 -33.56
CA GLU A 1046 -35.04 102.69 -32.75
C GLU A 1046 -35.05 101.81 -31.50
N ARG A 1047 -36.18 101.72 -30.81
CA ARG A 1047 -36.36 100.76 -29.69
C ARG A 1047 -36.12 99.32 -30.14
N LYS A 1048 -36.66 98.91 -31.29
CA LYS A 1048 -36.41 97.58 -31.87
C LYS A 1048 -34.98 97.38 -32.37
N ALA A 1049 -34.31 98.43 -32.82
CA ALA A 1049 -32.90 98.37 -33.19
C ALA A 1049 -32.04 98.06 -31.95
N VAL A 1050 -32.28 98.81 -30.87
CA VAL A 1050 -31.65 98.57 -29.57
C VAL A 1050 -31.97 97.17 -29.05
N GLU A 1051 -33.23 96.73 -29.06
CA GLU A 1051 -33.65 95.38 -28.66
C GLU A 1051 -32.88 94.29 -29.44
N GLY A 1052 -32.78 94.41 -30.77
CA GLY A 1052 -32.02 93.46 -31.60
C GLY A 1052 -30.51 93.44 -31.28
N PHE A 1053 -29.93 94.60 -30.97
CA PHE A 1053 -28.53 94.70 -30.53
C PHE A 1053 -28.32 94.16 -29.10
N GLU A 1054 -29.27 94.37 -28.18
CA GLU A 1054 -29.24 93.82 -26.81
C GLU A 1054 -29.35 92.30 -26.84
N LEU A 1055 -30.24 91.75 -27.66
CA LEU A 1055 -30.34 90.30 -27.88
C LEU A 1055 -29.03 89.73 -28.46
N ALA A 1056 -28.39 90.42 -29.41
CA ALA A 1056 -27.10 89.99 -29.95
C ALA A 1056 -25.96 90.03 -28.92
N ALA A 1057 -25.90 91.08 -28.08
CA ALA A 1057 -24.90 91.22 -27.02
C ALA A 1057 -25.13 90.22 -25.88
N ASN A 1058 -26.38 89.97 -25.49
CA ASN A 1058 -26.73 88.97 -24.47
C ASN A 1058 -26.46 87.55 -24.98
N ALA A 1059 -26.84 87.21 -26.21
CA ALA A 1059 -26.45 85.94 -26.82
C ALA A 1059 -24.93 85.75 -26.86
N SER A 1060 -24.15 86.81 -27.07
CA SER A 1060 -22.68 86.76 -26.99
C SER A 1060 -22.15 86.40 -25.59
N ARG A 1061 -22.81 86.87 -24.53
CA ARG A 1061 -22.54 86.48 -23.13
C ARG A 1061 -22.99 85.04 -22.87
N ASP A 1062 -24.25 84.72 -23.17
CA ASP A 1062 -24.89 83.43 -22.88
C ASP A 1062 -24.18 82.24 -23.55
N TYR A 1063 -23.69 82.43 -24.78
CA TYR A 1063 -22.88 81.43 -25.49
C TYR A 1063 -21.38 81.52 -25.17
N GLY A 1064 -20.91 82.56 -24.48
CA GLY A 1064 -19.48 82.80 -24.23
C GLY A 1064 -18.65 83.07 -25.50
N VAL A 1065 -19.26 83.59 -26.57
CA VAL A 1065 -18.63 83.77 -27.90
C VAL A 1065 -18.69 85.23 -28.32
N VAL A 1066 -17.54 85.89 -28.43
CA VAL A 1066 -17.40 87.25 -28.97
C VAL A 1066 -16.89 87.18 -30.41
N ASN A 1067 -17.72 87.61 -31.37
CA ASN A 1067 -17.36 87.68 -32.79
C ASN A 1067 -17.35 89.14 -33.31
N ALA A 1068 -17.34 89.36 -34.63
CA ALA A 1068 -17.44 90.72 -35.18
C ALA A 1068 -18.80 91.36 -34.86
N CYS A 1069 -19.89 90.64 -35.15
CA CYS A 1069 -21.26 91.09 -34.93
C CYS A 1069 -21.57 91.43 -33.46
N ALA A 1070 -21.01 90.68 -32.50
CA ALA A 1070 -21.12 90.98 -31.07
C ALA A 1070 -20.49 92.33 -30.70
N ARG A 1071 -19.32 92.62 -31.27
CA ARG A 1071 -18.59 93.89 -31.05
C ARG A 1071 -19.30 95.05 -31.75
N ASP A 1072 -19.79 94.83 -32.96
CA ASP A 1072 -20.56 95.85 -33.69
C ASP A 1072 -21.89 96.15 -32.98
N ALA A 1073 -22.63 95.13 -32.53
CA ALA A 1073 -23.84 95.30 -31.72
C ALA A 1073 -23.55 96.09 -30.43
N SER A 1074 -22.50 95.70 -29.69
CA SER A 1074 -22.06 96.42 -28.48
C SER A 1074 -21.67 97.87 -28.79
N ALA A 1075 -21.03 98.14 -29.93
CA ALA A 1075 -20.65 99.48 -30.37
C ALA A 1075 -21.85 100.33 -30.85
N MET A 1076 -22.96 99.72 -31.28
CA MET A 1076 -24.22 100.42 -31.53
C MET A 1076 -24.98 100.69 -30.23
N LEU A 1077 -25.01 99.74 -29.29
CA LEU A 1077 -25.57 99.95 -27.95
C LEU A 1077 -24.87 101.08 -27.20
N ALA A 1078 -23.54 101.12 -27.23
CA ALA A 1078 -22.76 102.17 -26.59
C ALA A 1078 -23.06 103.59 -27.14
N LYS A 1079 -23.54 103.68 -28.38
CA LYS A 1079 -24.00 104.95 -29.00
C LYS A 1079 -25.46 105.27 -28.68
N ALA A 1080 -26.33 104.25 -28.62
CA ALA A 1080 -27.76 104.42 -28.37
C ALA A 1080 -28.09 104.64 -26.88
N LYS A 1081 -27.25 104.15 -25.97
CA LYS A 1081 -27.41 104.22 -24.51
C LYS A 1081 -26.08 104.59 -23.82
N PRO A 1082 -25.52 105.80 -24.05
CA PRO A 1082 -24.23 106.20 -23.49
C PRO A 1082 -24.19 106.11 -21.95
N ASP A 1083 -25.29 106.44 -21.28
CA ASP A 1083 -25.38 106.39 -19.81
C ASP A 1083 -25.33 104.95 -19.24
N GLN A 1084 -25.65 103.94 -20.05
CA GLN A 1084 -25.48 102.52 -19.71
C GLN A 1084 -24.15 101.96 -20.25
N ALA A 1085 -23.54 102.61 -21.25
CA ALA A 1085 -22.25 102.22 -21.82
C ALA A 1085 -21.11 102.26 -20.80
N GLY A 1086 -21.18 103.16 -19.81
CA GLY A 1086 -20.21 103.23 -18.70
C GLY A 1086 -20.15 101.97 -17.82
N ALA A 1087 -21.20 101.16 -17.80
CA ALA A 1087 -21.22 99.85 -17.12
C ALA A 1087 -20.88 98.67 -18.06
N ALA A 1088 -20.86 98.88 -19.38
CA ALA A 1088 -20.74 97.83 -20.38
C ALA A 1088 -19.41 97.84 -21.17
N SER A 1089 -18.52 98.81 -20.91
CA SER A 1089 -17.27 99.03 -21.67
C SER A 1089 -15.99 98.58 -20.98
N ALA A 1090 -16.06 98.05 -19.75
CA ALA A 1090 -14.89 97.64 -18.96
C ALA A 1090 -14.97 96.24 -18.33
N GLU A 1091 -16.06 95.49 -18.50
CA GLU A 1091 -16.07 94.06 -18.15
C GLU A 1091 -15.23 93.27 -19.17
N VAL A 1092 -13.97 93.01 -18.79
CA VAL A 1092 -13.26 91.83 -19.30
C VAL A 1092 -14.09 90.62 -18.88
N VAL A 1093 -14.78 90.00 -19.85
CA VAL A 1093 -15.50 88.73 -19.62
C VAL A 1093 -14.50 87.79 -18.92
N PRO A 1094 -14.77 87.35 -17.67
CA PRO A 1094 -13.82 86.56 -16.93
C PRO A 1094 -13.53 85.31 -17.75
N SER A 1095 -12.25 84.99 -17.94
CA SER A 1095 -11.87 83.83 -18.73
C SER A 1095 -12.47 82.59 -18.09
N VAL A 1096 -13.54 82.07 -18.69
CA VAL A 1096 -14.14 80.79 -18.32
C VAL A 1096 -12.97 79.80 -18.29
N PRO A 1097 -12.72 79.12 -17.15
CA PRO A 1097 -11.60 78.19 -17.05
C PRO A 1097 -11.73 77.19 -18.21
N ALA A 1098 -10.62 76.97 -18.93
CA ALA A 1098 -10.63 76.19 -20.16
C ALA A 1098 -11.42 74.89 -19.93
N PRO A 1099 -12.37 74.54 -20.82
CA PRO A 1099 -13.36 73.50 -20.55
C PRO A 1099 -12.66 72.22 -20.09
N PRO A 1100 -13.14 71.60 -19.00
CA PRO A 1100 -12.39 70.60 -18.23
C PRO A 1100 -11.84 69.54 -19.19
N ILE A 1101 -10.51 69.39 -19.19
CA ILE A 1101 -9.71 68.77 -20.27
C ILE A 1101 -10.50 67.63 -20.94
N ALA A 1102 -10.99 67.92 -22.14
CA ALA A 1102 -12.05 67.15 -22.79
C ALA A 1102 -11.66 65.68 -22.94
N GLU A 1103 -12.18 64.87 -22.01
CA GLU A 1103 -11.74 63.52 -21.63
C GLU A 1103 -10.22 63.30 -21.69
N ALA A 1104 -9.55 63.30 -20.52
CA ALA A 1104 -8.17 62.83 -20.39
C ALA A 1104 -7.98 61.53 -21.21
N PRO A 1105 -7.09 61.54 -22.22
CA PRO A 1105 -7.33 60.76 -23.42
C PRO A 1105 -7.27 59.26 -23.12
N LYS A 1106 -8.40 58.59 -23.30
CA LYS A 1106 -8.60 57.18 -22.93
C LYS A 1106 -7.77 56.26 -23.81
N GLY A 1107 -6.59 55.90 -23.30
CA GLY A 1107 -5.90 54.66 -23.62
C GLY A 1107 -6.64 53.44 -23.07
N TYR A 1108 -6.16 52.26 -23.41
CA TYR A 1108 -6.74 50.96 -23.08
C TYR A 1108 -6.38 50.42 -21.68
N GLY A 1109 -5.71 51.21 -20.84
CA GLY A 1109 -5.28 50.82 -19.49
C GLY A 1109 -6.35 50.98 -18.40
N ILE A 1110 -6.02 50.47 -17.22
CA ILE A 1110 -6.92 50.32 -16.04
C ILE A 1110 -7.54 51.65 -15.58
N LEU A 1111 -6.89 52.78 -15.85
CA LEU A 1111 -7.40 54.12 -15.52
C LEU A 1111 -8.70 54.48 -16.26
N ALA A 1112 -9.10 53.73 -17.29
CA ALA A 1112 -10.38 53.90 -17.98
C ALA A 1112 -11.61 53.43 -17.17
N GLU A 1113 -11.45 52.59 -16.13
CA GLU A 1113 -12.57 52.01 -15.38
C GLU A 1113 -12.79 52.62 -13.97
N ILE A 1114 -11.91 53.52 -13.50
CA ILE A 1114 -11.85 53.93 -12.08
C ILE A 1114 -12.30 55.39 -11.89
N GLN A 1115 -13.29 55.62 -11.00
CA GLN A 1115 -13.70 56.95 -10.54
C GLN A 1115 -12.61 57.64 -9.69
N PRO A 1116 -12.57 58.99 -9.65
CA PRO A 1116 -11.35 59.72 -9.30
C PRO A 1116 -10.84 59.47 -7.88
N VAL A 1117 -9.61 58.97 -7.79
CA VAL A 1117 -8.79 59.04 -6.57
C VAL A 1117 -8.41 60.50 -6.32
N GLN A 1118 -8.57 60.98 -5.08
CA GLN A 1118 -8.17 62.35 -4.73
C GLN A 1118 -6.65 62.55 -4.86
N ALA A 1119 -6.24 63.46 -5.73
CA ALA A 1119 -4.85 63.86 -5.83
C ALA A 1119 -4.40 64.61 -4.57
N ARG A 1120 -3.34 64.13 -3.90
CA ARG A 1120 -2.57 64.98 -2.97
C ARG A 1120 -1.89 66.09 -3.78
N PRO A 1121 -1.86 67.35 -3.29
CA PRO A 1121 -1.24 68.44 -4.03
C PRO A 1121 0.28 68.24 -4.15
N ALA A 1122 0.81 68.38 -5.35
CA ALA A 1122 2.24 68.48 -5.58
C ALA A 1122 2.75 69.84 -5.11
N ALA A 1123 3.87 69.87 -4.39
CA ALA A 1123 4.43 71.09 -3.82
C ALA A 1123 5.14 71.95 -4.89
N GLY A 1124 5.03 73.28 -4.75
CA GLY A 1124 5.63 74.24 -5.67
C GLY A 1124 5.83 75.63 -5.06
N ALA A 1125 6.85 75.79 -4.22
CA ALA A 1125 7.33 77.08 -3.73
C ALA A 1125 8.88 77.11 -3.80
N PRO A 1126 9.52 78.26 -4.14
CA PRO A 1126 10.92 78.27 -4.56
C PRO A 1126 11.94 78.44 -3.41
N ARG A 1127 12.96 77.55 -3.43
CA ARG A 1127 14.37 77.67 -2.97
C ARG A 1127 14.74 78.52 -1.73
N ALA A 1128 15.49 77.86 -0.84
CA ALA A 1128 16.66 78.44 -0.14
C ALA A 1128 17.90 77.55 -0.41
N PRO A 1129 19.15 78.07 -0.34
CA PRO A 1129 20.36 77.31 -0.71
C PRO A 1129 21.16 76.69 0.47
N GLU A 1130 21.91 75.64 0.13
CA GLU A 1130 23.15 75.10 0.72
C GLU A 1130 23.29 74.79 2.24
N ALA A 1131 23.59 73.51 2.52
CA ALA A 1131 24.72 73.09 3.36
C ALA A 1131 25.20 71.67 2.92
N PRO A 1132 26.50 71.32 2.99
CA PRO A 1132 27.03 70.08 2.41
C PRO A 1132 27.05 68.85 3.37
N LEU A 1133 27.34 67.70 2.75
CA LEU A 1133 27.51 66.33 3.29
C LEU A 1133 28.26 66.19 4.63
N PRO A 1134 27.97 65.09 5.36
CA PRO A 1134 29.00 64.20 5.90
C PRO A 1134 29.20 62.95 5.03
N VAL A 1135 30.43 62.44 4.98
CA VAL A 1135 30.86 61.32 4.13
C VAL A 1135 30.73 59.97 4.85
N LEU A 1136 30.20 58.96 4.17
CA LEU A 1136 30.26 57.55 4.60
C LEU A 1136 31.71 57.04 4.60
N ARG A 1137 32.31 56.84 5.78
CA ARG A 1137 33.59 56.13 5.92
C ARG A 1137 33.35 54.62 5.97
N LEU A 1138 33.88 53.91 4.98
CA LEU A 1138 34.12 52.46 5.04
C LEU A 1138 35.28 52.15 5.99
N GLN A 1139 35.19 51.06 6.76
CA GLN A 1139 36.32 50.16 7.08
C GLN A 1139 35.80 48.72 7.41
N PRO A 1140 36.67 47.68 7.38
CA PRO A 1140 36.24 46.31 7.06
C PRO A 1140 36.33 45.28 8.22
N ALA A 1141 36.16 44.00 7.89
CA ALA A 1141 36.03 42.85 8.80
C ALA A 1141 37.31 42.45 9.57
N GLY A 1142 37.15 41.79 10.74
CA GLY A 1142 38.26 41.14 11.46
C GLY A 1142 37.94 40.42 12.79
N ALA A 1143 37.84 39.09 12.73
CA ALA A 1143 38.31 38.08 13.72
C ALA A 1143 38.08 38.17 15.27
N ARG A 1144 37.47 37.07 15.79
CA ARG A 1144 37.88 36.24 16.96
C ARG A 1144 37.71 36.70 18.44
N SER A 1145 36.77 36.01 19.10
CA SER A 1145 36.97 35.09 20.26
C SER A 1145 36.81 35.54 21.73
N ALA A 1146 36.61 34.52 22.57
CA ALA A 1146 36.77 34.42 24.05
C ALA A 1146 35.60 34.80 25.01
N ALA A 1147 34.83 33.76 25.36
CA ALA A 1147 34.37 33.34 26.70
C ALA A 1147 33.91 34.35 27.79
N ALA A 1148 32.67 34.14 28.29
CA ALA A 1148 32.38 33.95 29.72
C ALA A 1148 31.01 33.26 29.94
N GLU A 1149 30.99 32.19 30.73
CA GLU A 1149 29.84 31.70 31.54
C GLU A 1149 30.09 32.13 33.01
N PRO A 1150 29.18 31.93 34.01
CA PRO A 1150 27.98 31.08 34.04
C PRO A 1150 26.68 31.76 34.57
N GLY A 1151 25.58 31.01 34.69
CA GLY A 1151 24.41 31.44 35.49
C GLY A 1151 23.08 30.70 35.28
N ASP A 1152 22.93 29.46 35.80
CA ASP A 1152 21.60 28.88 36.12
C ASP A 1152 21.19 29.38 37.53
N PRO A 1153 19.89 29.66 37.79
CA PRO A 1153 19.15 28.65 38.53
C PRO A 1153 17.65 28.50 38.16
N ARG A 1154 17.24 27.24 37.97
CA ARG A 1154 15.87 26.75 38.24
C ARG A 1154 15.66 26.54 39.76
N PRO A 1155 14.47 26.14 40.26
CA PRO A 1155 13.11 26.18 39.70
C PRO A 1155 12.06 26.87 40.60
N GLY A 1156 10.90 27.23 40.03
CA GLY A 1156 9.65 27.48 40.77
C GLY A 1156 8.63 26.35 40.55
N ARG A 1157 7.84 25.98 41.56
CA ARG A 1157 6.94 24.80 41.54
C ARG A 1157 5.60 25.10 42.23
N ALA A 1158 4.56 24.33 41.84
CA ALA A 1158 3.23 24.23 42.47
C ALA A 1158 2.28 25.47 42.36
N ALA A 1159 0.95 25.33 42.45
CA ALA A 1159 0.03 24.21 42.14
C ALA A 1159 -1.43 24.70 42.23
N ALA A 1160 -2.36 24.18 41.40
CA ALA A 1160 -3.81 24.18 41.66
C ALA A 1160 -4.60 23.28 40.66
N GLU A 1161 -4.89 22.06 41.07
CA GLU A 1161 -6.09 21.27 40.69
C GLU A 1161 -6.97 21.16 41.96
N PRO A 1162 -8.19 20.56 41.97
CA PRO A 1162 -8.95 19.91 40.90
C PRO A 1162 -10.43 20.37 40.77
N ALA A 1163 -11.17 19.80 39.81
CA ALA A 1163 -12.61 19.56 39.92
C ALA A 1163 -12.98 18.31 39.08
N ASP A 1164 -13.49 17.26 39.71
CA ASP A 1164 -13.85 15.98 39.07
C ASP A 1164 -15.38 15.81 39.01
N ALA A 1165 -15.90 15.25 37.91
CA ALA A 1165 -17.33 14.97 37.73
C ALA A 1165 -17.58 13.86 36.68
N ARG A 1166 -17.87 12.65 37.17
CA ARG A 1166 -18.41 11.50 36.43
C ARG A 1166 -19.83 11.18 36.95
N PRO A 1167 -20.56 10.18 36.44
CA PRO A 1167 -20.64 9.61 35.08
C PRO A 1167 -22.10 9.62 34.53
N GLY A 1168 -22.34 9.04 33.34
CA GLY A 1168 -23.69 8.68 32.86
C GLY A 1168 -23.70 7.42 32.00
N ARG A 1169 -24.53 6.43 32.36
CA ARG A 1169 -24.84 5.19 31.61
C ARG A 1169 -26.29 4.79 31.92
N ALA A 1170 -27.12 4.54 30.90
CA ALA A 1170 -28.18 3.53 30.86
C ALA A 1170 -29.02 3.63 29.56
N ASP A 1171 -28.95 2.59 28.73
CA ASP A 1171 -30.05 1.80 28.17
C ASP A 1171 -31.43 2.45 27.89
N ALA A 1172 -31.91 2.35 26.62
CA ALA A 1172 -33.20 1.74 26.25
C ALA A 1172 -33.52 1.84 24.73
N GLU A 1173 -33.98 0.73 24.13
CA GLU A 1173 -34.81 0.71 22.91
C GLU A 1173 -36.32 0.78 23.29
N PRO A 1174 -37.32 0.69 22.38
CA PRO A 1174 -37.34 0.84 20.91
C PRO A 1174 -38.40 1.86 20.41
N GLN A 1175 -38.40 2.19 19.11
CA GLN A 1175 -39.66 2.44 18.37
C GLN A 1175 -39.57 2.42 16.83
N LEU A 1176 -40.41 1.57 16.23
CA LEU A 1176 -40.94 1.61 14.86
C LEU A 1176 -42.20 2.53 14.86
N PRO A 1177 -42.74 3.07 13.71
CA PRO A 1177 -43.16 2.24 12.57
C PRO A 1177 -43.33 2.89 11.14
N ARG A 1178 -43.81 2.04 10.19
CA ARG A 1178 -44.56 2.33 8.92
C ARG A 1178 -43.84 2.41 7.56
N ARG A 1179 -43.59 1.21 7.00
CA ARG A 1179 -44.04 0.70 5.67
C ARG A 1179 -44.45 1.69 4.54
N LYS A 1180 -43.83 1.52 3.35
CA LYS A 1180 -44.44 1.26 2.01
C LYS A 1180 -43.33 1.15 0.91
N LYS A 1181 -43.45 0.44 -0.23
CA LYS A 1181 -43.99 -0.91 -0.54
C LYS A 1181 -43.57 -1.30 -2.00
N GLY A 1182 -43.21 -2.57 -2.27
CA GLY A 1182 -42.91 -3.15 -3.59
C GLY A 1182 -41.44 -2.95 -4.04
N GLY A 1183 -40.80 -3.84 -4.81
CA GLY A 1183 -41.21 -5.15 -5.39
C GLY A 1183 -40.38 -5.42 -6.67
N ASP A 1184 -40.15 -6.63 -7.18
CA ASP A 1184 -40.41 -8.04 -6.76
C ASP A 1184 -39.33 -8.95 -7.46
N GLU A 1185 -39.43 -10.29 -7.43
CA GLU A 1185 -38.58 -11.31 -8.16
C GLU A 1185 -37.17 -11.54 -7.54
N ASP A 1186 -36.71 -12.70 -7.03
CA ASP A 1186 -36.99 -14.16 -7.14
C ASP A 1186 -36.48 -14.81 -8.47
N GLU A 1187 -35.87 -16.01 -8.57
CA GLU A 1187 -35.48 -17.16 -7.68
C GLU A 1187 -34.04 -16.99 -7.09
N ASP A 1188 -33.41 -17.76 -6.18
CA ASP A 1188 -33.53 -19.08 -5.49
C ASP A 1188 -32.86 -20.35 -6.10
N LEU A 1189 -31.90 -20.97 -5.36
CA LEU A 1189 -31.62 -22.43 -5.16
C LEU A 1189 -30.25 -22.73 -4.49
N LEU A 1190 -30.24 -23.76 -3.63
CA LEU A 1190 -29.11 -24.37 -2.88
C LEU A 1190 -28.92 -25.85 -3.32
N PRO A 1191 -27.84 -26.60 -2.96
CA PRO A 1191 -27.01 -26.51 -1.74
C PRO A 1191 -25.49 -26.34 -1.91
#